data_AF-A0A0F0CFD9-F1
#
_entry.id   AF-A0A0F0CFD9-F1
#
_cell.length_a   1.000
_cell.length_b   1.000
_cell.length_c   1.000
_cell.angle_alpha   90.00
_cell.angle_beta   90.00
_cell.angle_gamma   90.00
#
_symmetry.space_group_name_H-M   'P 1'
#
loop_
_entity.id
_entity.type
_entity.pdbx_description
1 polymer ?
#
loop_
_entity_poly.entity_id
_entity_poly.type
_entity_poly.pdbx_seq_one_letter_code
_entity_poly.pdbx_strand_id
1 'polypeptide(L)'
;MKTRYEALFEPAYIGKCKLKNKMAMAPMGPIGYADPHFAFNQRLQDYYVERAKGGIGLIITGVCTVNVDVEGIGSPGIPCVTKNPKAFVHNGNQMNDRIHAYGAKIFLQMTANAGRSTMPGMVQNCIAPSAQENRFDPSLIHREMTREEIRQYTNDFIKGAVIAKRSGFDGVEIHAVHEGYLLDQFAIALYNHREDEYGGSLENRLRFATDIVRGIKHACGQDFPVSLRFSLKSCMKGLRQGALPGEVYDEAGRDIDEGIQAAKLLVSAGYDALNVDAGTYDSWYWNHPPMYFEEEGMYRPFGEILKKEVDVPIILAGRMENPDIAVEALGKSCDIVEYGRQLLADPDYPEKLRRGRLDEVRPCLGCHEGCLGRISKAPVSCAVNPACGREMIYGITPGARKKTVLIVGGGVAGCECARVAAARGHKVILCEKSGCLGGNLIPGGMPEFKRYDHQLVRWYERQLELAGVEVRLGQEMNAGEVERFPADVVVIATGSVPIRLCREELSAAVTADEVLMGRVVPGEHVVIIGGGLVGCETGLWLAKQGKKVTVVEMLPEILGGPKALPFMNYSMLLDLLKYHGVKILKNARITSIHDRIASVEQEGGITQLEADTVISAVGYRSENRLYEAVKNMDRELYNVGDSSRVHNIMYAIWDAYEVARNIKGETGMKKQYEHLIIKGIRWVDSLPDHEGSVGGKGFPILMNGELVPQANAWVCPTVFQITGRQSEIVASGTGAKANPHIHEGDEMYLILGEKGDVEFCITLGDDTYYLESPSAVYIPAGLPHSIRPTRFTEGTYGGSCQIYLSRDYVTKPVPEHPMRIENTEHLIVGDIQWVKSLPDHEGSVGDKGFPILMNGDLVPEANAWVCPTLFLATERQVKIVEAGTGPKANPHTHEGDEMYLILGDEDVVEFQITLGNDTYDLTSPCAVYIPAGLPHSIRATKFTQGRYGGSCQIYLDKNYVTRPV
;
A
#
# COMPACT_ATOMS: atom_id res chain seq x y z
N MET A 1 19.14 -31.82 11.94
CA MET A 1 17.84 -32.51 11.99
C MET A 1 17.22 -32.36 10.61
N LYS A 2 17.06 -33.46 9.84
CA LYS A 2 16.40 -33.40 8.53
C LYS A 2 14.91 -33.19 8.77
N THR A 3 14.36 -32.06 8.33
CA THR A 3 12.93 -31.81 8.43
C THR A 3 12.20 -32.63 7.36
N ARG A 4 10.94 -33.01 7.60
CA ARG A 4 10.06 -33.68 6.61
C ARG A 4 9.94 -32.89 5.29
N TYR A 5 10.27 -31.60 5.32
CA TYR A 5 10.12 -30.64 4.24
C TYR A 5 11.45 -30.31 3.52
N GLU A 6 12.53 -31.05 3.78
CA GLU A 6 13.87 -30.82 3.17
C GLU A 6 13.80 -30.70 1.63
N ALA A 7 12.96 -31.52 0.98
CA ALA A 7 12.77 -31.49 -0.48
C ALA A 7 12.36 -30.12 -1.02
N LEU A 8 11.55 -29.34 -0.28
CA LEU A 8 11.14 -27.99 -0.69
C LEU A 8 12.31 -27.00 -0.73
N PHE A 9 13.39 -27.26 0.03
CA PHE A 9 14.56 -26.38 0.16
C PHE A 9 15.72 -26.77 -0.74
N GLU A 10 15.58 -27.83 -1.53
CA GLU A 10 16.55 -28.18 -2.57
C GLU A 10 16.51 -27.13 -3.70
N PRO A 11 17.65 -26.84 -4.36
CA PRO A 11 17.66 -25.95 -5.51
C PRO A 11 16.75 -26.44 -6.64
N ALA A 12 16.18 -25.49 -7.38
CA ALA A 12 15.42 -25.74 -8.61
C ALA A 12 16.00 -24.93 -9.76
N TYR A 13 15.61 -25.25 -10.99
CA TYR A 13 16.14 -24.62 -12.19
C TYR A 13 15.03 -24.28 -13.18
N ILE A 14 15.11 -23.10 -13.79
CA ILE A 14 14.33 -22.71 -14.98
C ILE A 14 15.34 -22.30 -16.04
N GLY A 15 15.52 -23.12 -17.08
CA GLY A 15 16.68 -23.02 -17.96
C GLY A 15 17.98 -23.06 -17.15
N LYS A 16 18.83 -22.04 -17.31
CA LYS A 16 20.08 -21.88 -16.53
C LYS A 16 19.91 -21.10 -15.22
N CYS A 17 18.72 -20.56 -14.94
CA CYS A 17 18.47 -19.80 -13.72
C CYS A 17 18.31 -20.74 -12.53
N LYS A 18 19.23 -20.65 -11.57
CA LYS A 18 19.20 -21.42 -10.32
C LYS A 18 18.38 -20.70 -9.26
N LEU A 19 17.37 -21.39 -8.73
CA LEU A 19 16.57 -20.97 -7.58
C LEU A 19 17.14 -21.57 -6.30
N LYS A 20 17.09 -20.83 -5.19
CA LYS A 20 17.61 -21.32 -3.89
C LYS A 20 16.74 -22.43 -3.26
N ASN A 21 15.49 -22.57 -3.68
CA ASN A 21 14.56 -23.60 -3.23
C ASN A 21 13.43 -23.83 -4.27
N LYS A 22 12.61 -24.87 -4.07
CA LYS A 22 11.49 -25.28 -4.96
C LYS A 22 10.19 -24.54 -4.65
N MET A 23 10.26 -23.30 -4.16
CA MET A 23 9.07 -22.51 -3.79
C MET A 23 9.04 -21.18 -4.55
N ALA A 24 7.92 -20.91 -5.20
CA ALA A 24 7.65 -19.68 -5.95
C ALA A 24 6.48 -18.90 -5.33
N MET A 25 6.53 -17.57 -5.43
CA MET A 25 5.40 -16.69 -5.17
C MET A 25 4.61 -16.48 -6.45
N ALA A 26 3.30 -16.72 -6.38
CA ALA A 26 2.41 -16.56 -7.50
C ALA A 26 2.24 -15.08 -7.91
N PRO A 27 2.04 -14.80 -9.20
CA PRO A 27 1.57 -13.52 -9.68
C PRO A 27 0.26 -13.14 -8.99
N MET A 28 0.22 -11.95 -8.37
CA MET A 28 -0.98 -11.41 -7.74
C MET A 28 -1.15 -9.95 -8.15
N GLY A 29 -2.25 -9.65 -8.85
CA GLY A 29 -2.47 -8.36 -9.50
C GLY A 29 -2.20 -7.15 -8.59
N PRO A 30 -1.21 -6.30 -8.90
CA PRO A 30 -0.77 -5.22 -8.03
C PRO A 30 -1.57 -3.94 -8.34
N ILE A 31 -2.89 -4.06 -8.43
CA ILE A 31 -3.77 -2.93 -8.76
C ILE A 31 -3.63 -1.87 -7.66
N GLY A 32 -3.38 -0.62 -8.08
CA GLY A 32 -3.12 0.50 -7.18
C GLY A 32 -1.68 0.60 -6.66
N TYR A 33 -0.73 -0.10 -7.30
CA TYR A 33 0.70 -0.05 -6.95
C TYR A 33 1.61 0.51 -8.04
N ALA A 34 1.04 1.04 -9.12
CA ALA A 34 1.80 1.86 -10.07
C ALA A 34 2.03 3.28 -9.48
N ASP A 35 3.21 3.84 -9.72
CA ASP A 35 3.44 5.27 -9.55
C ASP A 35 2.88 6.07 -10.76
N PRO A 36 2.86 7.42 -10.74
CA PRO A 36 2.40 8.22 -11.86
C PRO A 36 3.16 7.99 -13.18
N HIS A 37 4.33 7.36 -13.13
CA HIS A 37 5.16 7.00 -14.28
C HIS A 37 4.95 5.55 -14.74
N PHE A 38 3.96 4.84 -14.20
CA PHE A 38 3.67 3.44 -14.48
C PHE A 38 4.79 2.47 -14.02
N ALA A 39 5.69 2.90 -13.15
CA ALA A 39 6.68 2.04 -12.51
C ALA A 39 6.19 1.55 -11.13
N PHE A 40 6.97 0.69 -10.47
CA PHE A 40 6.59 0.16 -9.16
C PHE A 40 6.76 1.21 -8.07
N ASN A 41 5.68 1.50 -7.33
CA ASN A 41 5.79 2.36 -6.16
C ASN A 41 6.49 1.66 -4.98
N GLN A 42 6.94 2.43 -3.99
CA GLN A 42 7.70 1.92 -2.85
C GLN A 42 6.97 0.81 -2.08
N ARG A 43 5.64 0.92 -1.89
CA ARG A 43 4.85 -0.07 -1.14
C ARG A 43 4.91 -1.45 -1.78
N LEU A 44 4.88 -1.52 -3.11
CA LEU A 44 4.97 -2.80 -3.83
C LEU A 44 6.38 -3.38 -3.79
N GLN A 45 7.39 -2.52 -3.84
CA GLN A 45 8.78 -2.97 -3.69
C GLN A 45 8.97 -3.62 -2.31
N ASP A 46 8.51 -2.97 -1.23
CA ASP A 46 8.58 -3.50 0.13
C ASP A 46 7.78 -4.81 0.28
N TYR A 47 6.62 -4.90 -0.36
CA TYR A 47 5.79 -6.10 -0.40
C TYR A 47 6.54 -7.32 -0.96
N TYR A 48 7.26 -7.18 -2.08
CA TYR A 48 8.06 -8.29 -2.65
C TYR A 48 9.31 -8.57 -1.83
N VAL A 49 10.01 -7.52 -1.39
CA VAL A 49 11.21 -7.66 -0.54
C VAL A 49 10.89 -8.43 0.74
N GLU A 50 9.71 -8.24 1.33
CA GLU A 50 9.28 -8.96 2.53
C GLU A 50 9.13 -10.47 2.29
N ARG A 51 8.70 -10.90 1.09
CA ARG A 51 8.63 -12.33 0.75
C ARG A 51 10.00 -12.91 0.46
N ALA A 52 10.90 -12.11 -0.13
CA ALA A 52 12.30 -12.49 -0.30
C ALA A 52 12.99 -12.75 1.04
N LYS A 53 12.79 -11.85 2.03
CA LYS A 53 13.22 -12.01 3.43
C LYS A 53 12.68 -13.28 4.07
N GLY A 54 11.38 -13.55 3.88
CA GLY A 54 10.70 -14.73 4.41
C GLY A 54 11.14 -16.08 3.81
N GLY A 55 12.04 -16.04 2.83
CA GLY A 55 12.77 -17.22 2.34
C GLY A 55 12.29 -17.78 1.00
N ILE A 56 11.38 -17.11 0.28
CA ILE A 56 10.88 -17.61 -1.02
C ILE A 56 12.00 -17.70 -2.07
N GLY A 57 11.97 -18.73 -2.92
CA GLY A 57 13.02 -18.99 -3.92
C GLY A 57 12.87 -18.16 -5.20
N LEU A 58 11.65 -18.08 -5.71
CA LEU A 58 11.28 -17.27 -6.89
C LEU A 58 10.11 -16.36 -6.55
N ILE A 59 10.19 -15.11 -6.99
CA ILE A 59 9.07 -14.18 -7.00
C ILE A 59 8.64 -13.98 -8.44
N ILE A 60 7.36 -14.14 -8.72
CA ILE A 60 6.80 -13.71 -9.99
C ILE A 60 5.90 -12.51 -9.67
N THR A 61 6.20 -11.36 -10.28
CA THR A 61 5.41 -10.16 -10.01
C THR A 61 3.96 -10.38 -10.42
N GLY A 62 3.03 -9.64 -9.83
CA GLY A 62 1.71 -9.49 -10.42
C GLY A 62 1.76 -8.77 -11.78
N VAL A 63 0.59 -8.73 -12.44
CA VAL A 63 0.45 -8.23 -13.82
C VAL A 63 1.13 -6.87 -14.04
N CYS A 64 2.02 -6.83 -15.03
CA CYS A 64 2.58 -5.61 -15.59
C CYS A 64 2.16 -5.56 -17.06
N THR A 65 1.44 -4.51 -17.46
CA THR A 65 1.04 -4.37 -18.86
C THR A 65 2.24 -3.97 -19.72
N VAL A 66 2.21 -4.36 -21.00
CA VAL A 66 3.21 -3.92 -21.99
C VAL A 66 2.71 -2.75 -22.83
N ASN A 67 1.42 -2.40 -22.74
CA ASN A 67 0.83 -1.32 -23.51
C ASN A 67 -0.41 -0.77 -22.80
N VAL A 68 -0.45 0.56 -22.64
CA VAL A 68 -1.57 1.29 -22.05
C VAL A 68 -2.35 2.10 -23.09
N ASP A 69 -1.79 2.29 -24.28
CA ASP A 69 -2.30 3.23 -25.28
C ASP A 69 -3.42 2.61 -26.13
N VAL A 70 -3.32 1.33 -26.49
CA VAL A 70 -4.33 0.65 -27.33
C VAL A 70 -5.70 0.62 -26.64
N GLU A 71 -5.72 0.20 -25.37
CA GLU A 71 -6.95 0.14 -24.56
C GLU A 71 -7.27 1.45 -23.83
N GLY A 72 -6.35 2.42 -23.82
CA GLY A 72 -6.52 3.69 -23.12
C GLY A 72 -6.59 3.54 -21.59
N ILE A 73 -5.65 2.80 -21.01
CA ILE A 73 -5.56 2.58 -19.55
C ILE A 73 -4.99 3.84 -18.87
N GLY A 74 -5.73 4.38 -17.89
CA GLY A 74 -5.34 5.56 -17.12
C GLY A 74 -4.29 5.31 -16.03
N SER A 75 -3.70 6.40 -15.52
CA SER A 75 -2.78 6.43 -14.35
C SER A 75 -3.50 6.98 -13.11
N PRO A 76 -3.15 6.57 -11.86
CA PRO A 76 -2.22 5.50 -11.50
C PRO A 76 -2.93 4.14 -11.43
N GLY A 77 -2.72 3.31 -12.46
CA GLY A 77 -3.38 2.02 -12.65
C GLY A 77 -2.45 0.83 -12.39
N ILE A 78 -2.24 0.02 -13.43
CA ILE A 78 -1.35 -1.15 -13.44
C ILE A 78 0.05 -0.70 -13.94
N PRO A 79 1.17 -1.22 -13.40
CA PRO A 79 2.49 -0.91 -13.92
C PRO A 79 2.62 -1.23 -15.41
N CYS A 80 3.34 -0.40 -16.16
CA CYS A 80 3.59 -0.57 -17.58
C CYS A 80 5.08 -0.44 -17.89
N VAL A 81 5.69 -1.57 -18.26
CA VAL A 81 7.15 -1.67 -18.46
C VAL A 81 7.65 -0.79 -19.62
N THR A 82 6.80 -0.54 -20.62
CA THR A 82 7.18 0.19 -21.84
C THR A 82 6.84 1.68 -21.81
N LYS A 83 5.96 2.13 -20.91
CA LYS A 83 5.43 3.51 -20.92
C LYS A 83 6.47 4.55 -20.49
N ASN A 84 7.19 4.28 -19.40
CA ASN A 84 8.35 5.07 -18.99
C ASN A 84 9.53 4.15 -18.63
N PRO A 85 10.29 3.69 -19.64
CA PRO A 85 11.35 2.70 -19.44
C PRO A 85 12.44 3.15 -18.45
N LYS A 86 12.75 4.44 -18.39
CA LYS A 86 13.78 4.96 -17.47
C LYS A 86 13.33 4.86 -16.01
N ALA A 87 12.10 5.32 -15.72
CA ALA A 87 11.53 5.19 -14.37
C ALA A 87 11.38 3.73 -13.96
N PHE A 88 10.93 2.88 -14.90
CA PHE A 88 10.79 1.45 -14.66
C PHE A 88 12.13 0.76 -14.35
N VAL A 89 13.20 1.09 -15.09
CA VAL A 89 14.55 0.58 -14.82
C VAL A 89 15.07 1.04 -13.47
N HIS A 90 14.87 2.31 -13.12
CA HIS A 90 15.32 2.86 -11.84
C HIS A 90 14.66 2.15 -10.64
N ASN A 91 13.32 2.12 -10.62
CA ASN A 91 12.55 1.48 -9.55
C ASN A 91 12.74 -0.04 -9.53
N GLY A 92 12.82 -0.66 -10.71
CA GLY A 92 13.06 -2.11 -10.85
C GLY A 92 14.40 -2.55 -10.27
N ASN A 93 15.49 -1.83 -10.55
CA ASN A 93 16.81 -2.17 -10.01
C ASN A 93 16.85 -2.06 -8.48
N GLN A 94 16.33 -0.98 -7.89
CA GLN A 94 16.31 -0.80 -6.44
C GLN A 94 15.55 -1.94 -5.72
N MET A 95 14.43 -2.36 -6.30
CA MET A 95 13.66 -3.49 -5.79
C MET A 95 14.44 -4.81 -5.93
N ASN A 96 14.99 -5.06 -7.12
CA ASN A 96 15.65 -6.33 -7.45
C ASN A 96 16.94 -6.52 -6.64
N ASP A 97 17.74 -5.48 -6.43
CA ASP A 97 18.94 -5.53 -5.57
C ASP A 97 18.61 -6.00 -4.15
N ARG A 98 17.53 -5.46 -3.58
CA ARG A 98 17.04 -5.84 -2.24
C ARG A 98 16.54 -7.28 -2.21
N ILE A 99 15.86 -7.74 -3.25
CA ILE A 99 15.37 -9.13 -3.35
C ILE A 99 16.54 -10.12 -3.50
N HIS A 100 17.50 -9.79 -4.36
CA HIS A 100 18.69 -10.59 -4.63
C HIS A 100 19.60 -10.72 -3.40
N ALA A 101 19.64 -9.70 -2.53
CA ALA A 101 20.37 -9.76 -1.26
C ALA A 101 19.92 -10.92 -0.35
N TYR A 102 18.65 -11.35 -0.45
CA TYR A 102 18.12 -12.52 0.26
C TYR A 102 18.23 -13.82 -0.56
N GLY A 103 18.90 -13.80 -1.72
CA GLY A 103 19.11 -14.94 -2.61
C GLY A 103 17.85 -15.42 -3.34
N ALA A 104 16.76 -14.67 -3.30
CA ALA A 104 15.57 -14.94 -4.10
C ALA A 104 15.78 -14.47 -5.55
N LYS A 105 15.13 -15.12 -6.50
CA LYS A 105 15.05 -14.68 -7.90
C LYS A 105 13.73 -13.99 -8.18
N ILE A 106 13.67 -13.15 -9.21
CA ILE A 106 12.45 -12.44 -9.57
C ILE A 106 12.21 -12.40 -11.08
N PHE A 107 11.01 -12.79 -11.50
CA PHE A 107 10.51 -12.69 -12.87
C PHE A 107 9.43 -11.61 -12.98
N LEU A 108 9.50 -10.80 -14.04
CA LEU A 108 8.45 -9.83 -14.36
C LEU A 108 7.31 -10.53 -15.12
N GLN A 109 6.10 -10.55 -14.57
CA GLN A 109 4.94 -11.02 -15.33
C GLN A 109 4.42 -9.92 -16.26
N MET A 110 4.46 -10.18 -17.55
CA MET A 110 3.96 -9.28 -18.60
C MET A 110 2.61 -9.76 -19.16
N THR A 111 1.70 -8.83 -19.43
CA THR A 111 0.36 -9.13 -19.96
C THR A 111 -0.06 -8.22 -21.10
N ALA A 112 -0.94 -8.74 -21.97
CA ALA A 112 -1.69 -7.99 -22.98
C ALA A 112 -3.06 -7.55 -22.45
N ASN A 113 -3.17 -7.40 -21.12
CA ASN A 113 -4.40 -7.10 -20.38
C ASN A 113 -5.48 -8.20 -20.52
N ALA A 114 -6.69 -7.91 -20.04
CA ALA A 114 -7.71 -8.92 -19.79
C ALA A 114 -8.71 -9.12 -20.96
N GLY A 115 -8.63 -8.35 -22.05
CA GLY A 115 -9.57 -8.45 -23.18
C GLY A 115 -11.03 -8.37 -22.71
N ARG A 116 -11.91 -9.30 -23.12
CA ARG A 116 -13.32 -9.34 -22.66
C ARG A 116 -13.51 -9.45 -21.14
N SER A 117 -12.48 -9.87 -20.42
CA SER A 117 -12.48 -10.03 -18.96
C SER A 117 -12.03 -8.76 -18.23
N THR A 118 -11.84 -7.65 -18.93
CA THR A 118 -11.57 -6.34 -18.32
C THR A 118 -12.81 -5.84 -17.57
N MET A 119 -12.64 -5.32 -16.35
CA MET A 119 -13.75 -4.72 -15.61
C MET A 119 -14.24 -3.43 -16.27
N PRO A 120 -15.56 -3.18 -16.34
CA PRO A 120 -16.11 -1.95 -16.90
C PRO A 120 -15.49 -0.68 -16.28
N GLY A 121 -15.11 0.27 -17.13
CA GLY A 121 -14.49 1.54 -16.70
C GLY A 121 -12.97 1.52 -16.54
N MET A 122 -12.31 0.35 -16.64
CA MET A 122 -10.84 0.26 -16.56
C MET A 122 -10.12 0.65 -17.85
N VAL A 123 -10.82 0.56 -18.98
CA VAL A 123 -10.29 0.82 -20.34
C VAL A 123 -11.24 1.72 -21.10
N GLN A 124 -10.70 2.51 -22.02
CA GLN A 124 -11.47 3.35 -22.94
C GLN A 124 -11.88 2.56 -24.19
N ASN A 125 -10.99 1.71 -24.70
CA ASN A 125 -11.23 0.91 -25.89
C ASN A 125 -11.31 -0.57 -25.51
N CYS A 126 -12.48 -1.17 -25.69
CA CYS A 126 -12.70 -2.59 -25.42
C CYS A 126 -12.26 -3.44 -26.62
N ILE A 127 -11.22 -4.26 -26.44
CA ILE A 127 -10.66 -5.13 -27.49
C ILE A 127 -10.76 -6.62 -27.16
N ALA A 128 -10.78 -7.45 -28.19
CA ALA A 128 -10.86 -8.91 -28.13
C ALA A 128 -10.33 -9.54 -29.44
N PRO A 129 -10.08 -10.87 -29.48
CA PRO A 129 -9.68 -11.56 -30.72
C PRO A 129 -10.75 -11.48 -31.82
N SER A 130 -12.03 -11.51 -31.42
CA SER A 130 -13.21 -11.33 -32.27
C SER A 130 -14.24 -10.49 -31.51
N ALA A 131 -15.24 -9.93 -32.22
CA ALA A 131 -16.28 -9.13 -31.58
C ALA A 131 -17.08 -9.97 -30.56
N GLN A 132 -17.13 -9.52 -29.30
CA GLN A 132 -17.79 -10.28 -28.22
C GLN A 132 -18.22 -9.42 -27.02
N GLU A 133 -19.16 -9.92 -26.25
CA GLU A 133 -19.63 -9.30 -25.02
C GLU A 133 -18.56 -9.31 -23.91
N ASN A 134 -18.48 -8.20 -23.18
CA ASN A 134 -17.72 -8.14 -21.94
C ASN A 134 -18.28 -9.14 -20.90
N ARG A 135 -17.39 -9.69 -20.07
CA ARG A 135 -17.70 -10.69 -19.06
C ARG A 135 -18.59 -10.18 -17.91
N PHE A 136 -18.42 -8.93 -17.50
CA PHE A 136 -19.13 -8.35 -16.34
C PHE A 136 -20.39 -7.60 -16.76
N ASP A 137 -20.34 -6.93 -17.91
CA ASP A 137 -21.46 -6.19 -18.47
C ASP A 137 -21.68 -6.60 -19.93
N PRO A 138 -22.63 -7.52 -20.22
CA PRO A 138 -22.92 -7.95 -21.58
C PRO A 138 -23.28 -6.83 -22.56
N SER A 139 -23.70 -5.65 -22.08
CA SER A 139 -24.02 -4.52 -22.94
C SER A 139 -22.79 -3.84 -23.55
N LEU A 140 -21.61 -4.05 -22.96
CA LEU A 140 -20.33 -3.55 -23.48
C LEU A 140 -19.75 -4.57 -24.48
N ILE A 141 -19.60 -4.15 -25.74
CA ILE A 141 -19.04 -4.98 -26.80
C ILE A 141 -17.57 -4.66 -27.00
N HIS A 142 -16.73 -5.70 -26.94
CA HIS A 142 -15.32 -5.64 -27.32
C HIS A 142 -15.21 -5.82 -28.82
N ARG A 143 -14.49 -4.92 -29.49
CA ARG A 143 -14.24 -5.04 -30.93
C ARG A 143 -13.12 -6.04 -31.21
N GLU A 144 -13.14 -6.59 -32.42
CA GLU A 144 -12.03 -7.36 -32.94
C GLU A 144 -10.75 -6.50 -33.06
N MET A 145 -9.61 -7.07 -32.66
CA MET A 145 -8.29 -6.47 -32.84
C MET A 145 -7.82 -6.52 -34.29
N THR A 146 -7.09 -5.49 -34.72
CA THR A 146 -6.40 -5.45 -36.00
C THR A 146 -5.08 -6.22 -35.95
N ARG A 147 -4.57 -6.63 -37.12
CA ARG A 147 -3.25 -7.29 -37.22
C ARG A 147 -2.11 -6.38 -36.76
N GLU A 148 -2.18 -5.09 -37.05
CA GLU A 148 -1.26 -4.07 -36.57
C GLU A 148 -1.21 -4.00 -35.05
N GLU A 149 -2.36 -4.04 -34.36
CA GLU A 149 -2.41 -4.05 -32.90
C GLU A 149 -1.79 -5.31 -32.31
N ILE A 150 -2.04 -6.48 -32.90
CA ILE A 150 -1.42 -7.75 -32.49
C ILE A 150 0.11 -7.69 -32.66
N ARG A 151 0.59 -7.16 -33.80
CA ARG A 151 2.02 -6.92 -34.04
C ARG A 151 2.62 -5.91 -33.07
N GLN A 152 1.90 -4.85 -32.74
CA GLN A 152 2.33 -3.84 -31.78
C GLN A 152 2.52 -4.45 -30.39
N TYR A 153 1.51 -5.16 -29.87
CA TYR A 153 1.62 -5.85 -28.59
C TYR A 153 2.79 -6.83 -28.58
N THR A 154 2.96 -7.64 -29.65
CA THR A 154 4.08 -8.57 -29.78
C THR A 154 5.44 -7.84 -29.64
N ASN A 155 5.62 -6.73 -30.34
CA ASN A 155 6.82 -5.90 -30.24
C ASN A 155 7.00 -5.29 -28.84
N ASP A 156 5.90 -4.89 -28.19
CA ASP A 156 5.96 -4.29 -26.86
C ASP A 156 6.30 -5.32 -25.77
N PHE A 157 5.89 -6.59 -25.91
CA PHE A 157 6.41 -7.69 -25.08
C PHE A 157 7.92 -7.87 -25.24
N ILE A 158 8.42 -7.85 -26.48
CA ILE A 158 9.85 -8.00 -26.75
C ILE A 158 10.64 -6.84 -26.12
N LYS A 159 10.17 -5.60 -26.30
CA LYS A 159 10.76 -4.42 -25.64
C LYS A 159 10.68 -4.53 -24.12
N GLY A 160 9.54 -4.96 -23.59
CA GLY A 160 9.32 -5.16 -22.16
C GLY A 160 10.32 -6.13 -21.55
N ALA A 161 10.59 -7.26 -22.22
CA ALA A 161 11.60 -8.22 -21.77
C ALA A 161 13.03 -7.63 -21.79
N VAL A 162 13.38 -6.86 -22.83
CA VAL A 162 14.68 -6.16 -22.88
C VAL A 162 14.82 -5.16 -21.73
N ILE A 163 13.75 -4.42 -21.42
CA ILE A 163 13.72 -3.48 -20.30
C ILE A 163 13.83 -4.24 -18.97
N ALA A 164 13.05 -5.30 -18.77
CA ALA A 164 13.10 -6.14 -17.56
C ALA A 164 14.51 -6.69 -17.32
N LYS A 165 15.16 -7.23 -18.36
CA LYS A 165 16.54 -7.70 -18.28
C LYS A 165 17.52 -6.59 -17.88
N ARG A 166 17.32 -5.36 -18.40
CA ARG A 166 18.12 -4.18 -18.02
C ARG A 166 17.84 -3.68 -16.59
N SER A 167 16.66 -3.96 -16.05
CA SER A 167 16.27 -3.67 -14.67
C SER A 167 16.69 -4.77 -13.68
N GLY A 168 17.51 -5.75 -14.09
CA GLY A 168 18.00 -6.81 -13.21
C GLY A 168 17.01 -7.95 -12.93
N PHE A 169 15.89 -8.05 -13.65
CA PHE A 169 15.03 -9.24 -13.53
C PHE A 169 15.75 -10.49 -14.03
N ASP A 170 15.60 -11.61 -13.32
CA ASP A 170 16.25 -12.88 -13.67
C ASP A 170 15.58 -13.59 -14.85
N GLY A 171 14.39 -13.14 -15.24
CA GLY A 171 13.56 -13.69 -16.31
C GLY A 171 12.25 -12.93 -16.44
N VAL A 172 11.38 -13.41 -17.32
CA VAL A 172 10.02 -12.89 -17.47
C VAL A 172 9.00 -14.03 -17.49
N GLU A 173 7.79 -13.75 -17.02
CA GLU A 173 6.65 -14.62 -17.23
C GLU A 173 5.68 -13.95 -18.21
N ILE A 174 5.18 -14.70 -19.18
CA ILE A 174 4.12 -14.22 -20.06
C ILE A 174 2.79 -14.74 -19.54
N HIS A 175 1.86 -13.82 -19.25
CA HIS A 175 0.50 -14.15 -18.88
C HIS A 175 -0.31 -14.46 -20.15
N ALA A 176 -0.30 -15.72 -20.59
CA ALA A 176 -0.97 -16.15 -21.81
C ALA A 176 -1.50 -17.57 -21.71
N VAL A 177 -2.65 -17.86 -22.34
CA VAL A 177 -3.27 -19.19 -22.26
C VAL A 177 -3.71 -19.52 -20.81
N HIS A 178 -4.09 -18.49 -20.07
CA HIS A 178 -4.56 -18.55 -18.69
C HIS A 178 -5.72 -17.57 -18.46
N GLU A 179 -6.69 -18.01 -17.65
CA GLU A 179 -7.69 -17.18 -16.97
C GLU A 179 -8.72 -16.49 -17.89
N GLY A 180 -8.70 -16.75 -19.20
CA GLY A 180 -9.56 -16.05 -20.16
C GLY A 180 -9.16 -14.59 -20.34
N TYR A 181 -7.88 -14.26 -20.14
CA TYR A 181 -7.30 -12.96 -20.52
C TYR A 181 -7.08 -12.87 -22.02
N LEU A 182 -6.64 -11.72 -22.55
CA LEU A 182 -6.64 -11.48 -24.00
C LEU A 182 -5.92 -12.59 -24.79
N LEU A 183 -4.73 -13.00 -24.36
CA LEU A 183 -3.97 -14.07 -25.03
C LEU A 183 -4.59 -15.46 -24.87
N ASP A 184 -5.33 -15.73 -23.79
CA ASP A 184 -6.09 -16.97 -23.63
C ASP A 184 -7.37 -16.96 -24.48
N GLN A 185 -7.96 -15.78 -24.68
CA GLN A 185 -9.08 -15.61 -25.61
C GLN A 185 -8.65 -15.93 -27.04
N PHE A 186 -7.42 -15.55 -27.45
CA PHE A 186 -6.88 -16.00 -28.75
C PHE A 186 -6.76 -17.52 -28.82
N ALA A 187 -6.35 -18.18 -27.73
CA ALA A 187 -6.11 -19.62 -27.69
C ALA A 187 -7.40 -20.47 -27.71
N ILE A 188 -8.52 -19.96 -27.19
CA ILE A 188 -9.77 -20.71 -27.02
C ILE A 188 -10.73 -20.44 -28.19
N ALA A 189 -11.16 -21.52 -28.87
CA ALA A 189 -12.05 -21.46 -30.04
C ALA A 189 -13.35 -20.67 -29.80
N LEU A 190 -13.90 -20.77 -28.58
CA LEU A 190 -15.14 -20.10 -28.17
C LEU A 190 -15.07 -18.57 -28.24
N TYR A 191 -13.88 -17.97 -28.13
CA TYR A 191 -13.69 -16.51 -28.14
C TYR A 191 -13.02 -15.99 -29.43
N ASN A 192 -12.36 -16.87 -30.19
CA ASN A 192 -11.57 -16.50 -31.36
C ASN A 192 -12.16 -17.14 -32.63
N HIS A 193 -12.89 -16.33 -33.39
CA HIS A 193 -13.55 -16.70 -34.63
C HIS A 193 -12.83 -16.13 -35.86
N ARG A 194 -11.56 -15.72 -35.72
CA ARG A 194 -10.80 -15.12 -36.82
C ARG A 194 -10.51 -16.14 -37.92
N GLU A 195 -10.49 -15.65 -39.16
CA GLU A 195 -10.15 -16.44 -40.35
C GLU A 195 -8.72 -16.15 -40.88
N ASP A 196 -7.96 -15.32 -40.16
CA ASP A 196 -6.58 -15.00 -40.49
C ASP A 196 -5.55 -15.89 -39.76
N GLU A 197 -4.27 -15.57 -39.86
CA GLU A 197 -3.17 -16.32 -39.26
C GLU A 197 -3.21 -16.39 -37.73
N TYR A 198 -4.11 -15.67 -37.07
CA TYR A 198 -4.32 -15.70 -35.63
C TYR A 198 -5.58 -16.48 -35.20
N GLY A 199 -6.29 -17.14 -36.13
CA GLY A 199 -7.49 -17.94 -35.83
C GLY A 199 -7.61 -19.25 -36.62
N GLY A 200 -8.68 -19.99 -36.37
CA GLY A 200 -8.88 -21.34 -36.93
C GLY A 200 -8.14 -22.42 -36.13
N SER A 201 -7.04 -22.94 -36.69
CA SER A 201 -6.27 -24.04 -36.10
C SER A 201 -5.62 -23.66 -34.76
N LEU A 202 -5.33 -24.65 -33.92
CA LEU A 202 -4.68 -24.42 -32.62
C LEU A 202 -3.35 -23.69 -32.77
N GLU A 203 -2.55 -24.02 -33.79
CA GLU A 203 -1.27 -23.37 -34.07
C GLU A 203 -1.45 -21.87 -34.39
N ASN A 204 -2.47 -21.52 -35.17
CA ASN A 204 -2.78 -20.12 -35.48
C ASN A 204 -3.30 -19.38 -34.24
N ARG A 205 -4.19 -20.00 -33.47
CA ARG A 205 -4.72 -19.45 -32.22
C ARG A 205 -3.63 -19.19 -31.17
N LEU A 206 -2.57 -20.01 -31.15
CA LEU A 206 -1.41 -19.84 -30.29
C LEU A 206 -0.31 -18.94 -30.89
N ARG A 207 -0.44 -18.52 -32.17
CA ARG A 207 0.60 -17.79 -32.90
C ARG A 207 1.09 -16.57 -32.13
N PHE A 208 0.15 -15.77 -31.61
CA PHE A 208 0.45 -14.57 -30.83
C PHE A 208 1.36 -14.89 -29.63
N ALA A 209 1.02 -15.92 -28.84
CA ALA A 209 1.84 -16.36 -27.71
C ALA A 209 3.20 -16.95 -28.13
N THR A 210 3.26 -17.67 -29.26
CA THR A 210 4.53 -18.25 -29.76
C THR A 210 5.48 -17.22 -30.35
N ASP A 211 4.95 -16.19 -31.02
CA ASP A 211 5.77 -15.14 -31.63
C ASP A 211 6.38 -14.22 -30.57
N ILE A 212 5.66 -14.00 -29.45
CA ILE A 212 6.20 -13.31 -28.27
C ILE A 212 7.46 -14.00 -27.74
N VAL A 213 7.40 -15.29 -27.42
CA VAL A 213 8.57 -15.99 -26.84
C VAL A 213 9.74 -16.09 -27.82
N ARG A 214 9.47 -16.36 -29.10
CA ARG A 214 10.51 -16.37 -30.15
C ARG A 214 11.22 -15.02 -30.24
N GLY A 215 10.44 -13.93 -30.23
CA GLY A 215 10.98 -12.57 -30.24
C GLY A 215 11.81 -12.24 -29.00
N ILE A 216 11.33 -12.63 -27.82
CA ILE A 216 12.07 -12.43 -26.56
C ILE A 216 13.38 -13.22 -26.58
N LYS A 217 13.36 -14.50 -26.97
CA LYS A 217 14.55 -15.34 -27.08
C LYS A 217 15.57 -14.80 -28.08
N HIS A 218 15.10 -14.23 -29.20
CA HIS A 218 15.95 -13.55 -30.17
C HIS A 218 16.60 -12.29 -29.57
N ALA A 219 15.84 -11.43 -28.88
CA ALA A 219 16.33 -10.14 -28.38
C ALA A 219 17.14 -10.24 -27.07
N CYS A 220 16.76 -11.14 -26.17
CA CYS A 220 17.36 -11.30 -24.85
C CYS A 220 18.37 -12.44 -24.76
N GLY A 221 18.47 -13.29 -25.79
CA GLY A 221 19.31 -14.47 -25.84
C GLY A 221 18.61 -15.73 -25.30
N GLN A 222 19.06 -16.89 -25.76
CA GLN A 222 18.42 -18.19 -25.45
C GLN A 222 18.44 -18.54 -23.96
N ASP A 223 19.47 -18.06 -23.24
CA ASP A 223 19.65 -18.32 -21.81
C ASP A 223 18.77 -17.44 -20.90
N PHE A 224 18.10 -16.40 -21.44
CA PHE A 224 17.19 -15.58 -20.65
C PHE A 224 15.89 -16.35 -20.40
N PRO A 225 15.52 -16.65 -19.13
CA PRO A 225 14.33 -17.44 -18.82
C PRO A 225 13.03 -16.75 -19.20
N VAL A 226 12.13 -17.51 -19.84
CA VAL A 226 10.77 -17.10 -20.19
C VAL A 226 9.80 -18.20 -19.73
N SER A 227 9.05 -17.95 -18.66
CA SER A 227 7.95 -18.84 -18.26
C SER A 227 6.61 -18.41 -18.86
N LEU A 228 5.64 -19.33 -18.87
CA LEU A 228 4.28 -19.06 -19.30
C LEU A 228 3.28 -19.40 -18.18
N ARG A 229 2.41 -18.45 -17.80
CA ARG A 229 1.26 -18.76 -16.93
C ARG A 229 0.19 -19.47 -17.75
N PHE A 230 -0.11 -20.73 -17.46
CA PHE A 230 -0.85 -21.64 -18.35
C PHE A 230 -1.97 -22.39 -17.63
N SER A 231 -3.19 -22.36 -18.17
CA SER A 231 -4.30 -23.22 -17.75
C SER A 231 -4.39 -24.44 -18.64
N LEU A 232 -4.30 -25.65 -18.07
CA LEU A 232 -4.50 -26.88 -18.86
C LEU A 232 -5.94 -27.00 -19.38
N LYS A 233 -6.92 -26.64 -18.54
CA LYS A 233 -8.35 -26.76 -18.81
C LYS A 233 -9.10 -25.49 -18.44
N SER A 234 -10.13 -25.12 -19.20
CA SER A 234 -10.97 -23.94 -18.94
C SER A 234 -12.04 -24.14 -17.87
N CYS A 235 -12.41 -25.38 -17.54
CA CYS A 235 -13.36 -25.71 -16.46
C CYS A 235 -14.74 -25.01 -16.55
N MET A 236 -15.25 -24.80 -17.76
CA MET A 236 -16.47 -24.05 -18.02
C MET A 236 -17.50 -24.83 -18.84
N LYS A 237 -18.78 -24.61 -18.54
CA LYS A 237 -19.94 -25.18 -19.25
C LYS A 237 -20.46 -24.24 -20.35
N GLY A 238 -20.02 -22.99 -20.32
CA GLY A 238 -20.40 -21.94 -21.25
C GLY A 238 -20.05 -20.57 -20.68
N LEU A 239 -20.43 -19.50 -21.40
CA LEU A 239 -20.19 -18.14 -20.94
C LEU A 239 -20.85 -17.92 -19.57
N ARG A 240 -20.05 -17.40 -18.63
CA ARG A 240 -20.42 -17.06 -17.25
C ARG A 240 -20.88 -18.27 -16.44
N GLN A 241 -20.50 -19.48 -16.85
CA GLN A 241 -20.89 -20.74 -16.21
C GLN A 241 -19.68 -21.65 -15.96
N GLY A 242 -19.21 -21.67 -14.72
CA GLY A 242 -18.19 -22.61 -14.25
C GLY A 242 -18.77 -24.00 -13.99
N ALA A 243 -17.92 -25.02 -14.10
CA ALA A 243 -18.24 -26.37 -13.62
C ALA A 243 -17.72 -26.59 -12.21
N LEU A 244 -18.53 -27.17 -11.32
CA LEU A 244 -18.07 -27.51 -9.98
C LEU A 244 -17.04 -28.66 -10.03
N PRO A 245 -16.11 -28.73 -9.06
CA PRO A 245 -15.25 -29.91 -8.91
C PRO A 245 -16.09 -31.19 -8.81
N GLY A 246 -15.78 -32.19 -9.64
CA GLY A 246 -16.51 -33.46 -9.69
C GLY A 246 -17.84 -33.43 -10.44
N GLU A 247 -18.30 -32.27 -10.93
CA GLU A 247 -19.46 -32.19 -11.83
C GLU A 247 -19.13 -32.86 -13.16
N VAL A 248 -20.08 -33.61 -13.72
CA VAL A 248 -19.98 -34.15 -15.08
C VAL A 248 -20.59 -33.12 -16.04
N TYR A 249 -19.80 -32.68 -17.01
CA TYR A 249 -20.19 -31.65 -17.97
C TYR A 249 -19.38 -31.77 -19.26
N ASP A 250 -19.90 -31.19 -20.34
CA ASP A 250 -19.17 -30.98 -21.58
C ASP A 250 -18.37 -29.68 -21.49
N GLU A 251 -17.06 -29.75 -21.71
CA GLU A 251 -16.18 -28.58 -21.64
C GLU A 251 -16.45 -27.66 -22.83
N ALA A 252 -16.83 -26.41 -22.55
CA ALA A 252 -17.12 -25.40 -23.58
C ALA A 252 -15.87 -24.58 -23.97
N GLY A 253 -14.86 -24.53 -23.09
CA GLY A 253 -13.60 -23.86 -23.36
C GLY A 253 -12.54 -24.82 -23.91
N ARG A 254 -11.32 -24.72 -23.40
CA ARG A 254 -10.23 -25.66 -23.69
C ARG A 254 -10.35 -26.91 -22.83
N ASP A 255 -10.39 -28.07 -23.48
CA ASP A 255 -10.34 -29.38 -22.83
C ASP A 255 -8.89 -29.85 -22.58
N ILE A 256 -8.74 -31.03 -21.98
CA ILE A 256 -7.43 -31.57 -21.61
C ILE A 256 -6.58 -31.92 -22.84
N ASP A 257 -7.19 -32.49 -23.88
CA ASP A 257 -6.46 -32.94 -25.07
C ASP A 257 -5.92 -31.75 -25.87
N GLU A 258 -6.75 -30.73 -26.10
CA GLU A 258 -6.32 -29.46 -26.69
C GLU A 258 -5.29 -28.76 -25.79
N GLY A 259 -5.47 -28.81 -24.47
CA GLY A 259 -4.51 -28.31 -23.48
C GLY A 259 -3.12 -28.95 -23.59
N ILE A 260 -3.03 -30.27 -23.72
CA ILE A 260 -1.76 -30.98 -23.91
C ILE A 260 -1.08 -30.53 -25.20
N GLN A 261 -1.84 -30.43 -26.30
CA GLN A 261 -1.29 -29.98 -27.58
C GLN A 261 -0.79 -28.54 -27.51
N ALA A 262 -1.55 -27.66 -26.84
CA ALA A 262 -1.14 -26.28 -26.62
C ALA A 262 0.18 -26.22 -25.83
N ALA A 263 0.30 -26.97 -24.73
CA ALA A 263 1.51 -27.04 -23.93
C ALA A 263 2.73 -27.45 -24.77
N LYS A 264 2.60 -28.50 -25.60
CA LYS A 264 3.68 -28.97 -26.48
C LYS A 264 4.10 -27.91 -27.51
N LEU A 265 3.14 -27.23 -28.15
CA LEU A 265 3.41 -26.17 -29.13
C LEU A 265 4.11 -24.97 -28.48
N LEU A 266 3.69 -24.58 -27.28
CA LEU A 266 4.26 -23.46 -26.53
C LEU A 266 5.69 -23.78 -26.07
N VAL A 267 5.91 -24.95 -25.48
CA VAL A 267 7.27 -25.41 -25.10
C VAL A 267 8.19 -25.47 -26.33
N SER A 268 7.71 -26.04 -27.44
CA SER A 268 8.48 -26.10 -28.70
C SER A 268 8.81 -24.72 -29.28
N ALA A 269 8.02 -23.69 -28.97
CA ALA A 269 8.30 -22.32 -29.38
C ALA A 269 9.40 -21.63 -28.56
N GLY A 270 9.73 -22.15 -27.37
CA GLY A 270 10.86 -21.70 -26.56
C GLY A 270 10.52 -21.24 -25.13
N TYR A 271 9.34 -21.54 -24.60
CA TYR A 271 9.06 -21.32 -23.18
C TYR A 271 9.85 -22.31 -22.31
N ASP A 272 10.52 -21.82 -21.26
CA ASP A 272 11.42 -22.62 -20.42
C ASP A 272 10.73 -23.25 -19.21
N ALA A 273 9.49 -22.86 -18.91
CA ALA A 273 8.68 -23.42 -17.83
C ALA A 273 7.19 -23.12 -18.06
N LEU A 274 6.33 -24.01 -17.58
CA LEU A 274 4.88 -23.79 -17.53
C LEU A 274 4.47 -23.59 -16.08
N ASN A 275 3.81 -22.47 -15.80
CA ASN A 275 3.26 -22.12 -14.51
C ASN A 275 1.75 -22.41 -14.50
N VAL A 276 1.39 -23.54 -13.91
CA VAL A 276 0.14 -24.26 -14.12
C VAL A 276 -0.95 -23.81 -13.15
N ASP A 277 -2.08 -23.45 -13.74
CA ASP A 277 -3.34 -23.08 -13.12
C ASP A 277 -4.50 -23.79 -13.86
N ALA A 278 -5.76 -23.43 -13.58
CA ALA A 278 -6.93 -23.88 -14.31
C ALA A 278 -8.04 -22.83 -14.30
N GLY A 279 -8.95 -22.92 -15.28
CA GLY A 279 -10.12 -22.06 -15.33
C GLY A 279 -9.96 -20.78 -16.16
N THR A 280 -11.06 -20.03 -16.22
CA THR A 280 -11.22 -18.72 -16.85
C THR A 280 -12.12 -17.83 -15.99
N TYR A 281 -12.26 -16.54 -16.29
CA TYR A 281 -13.27 -15.69 -15.62
C TYR A 281 -14.73 -16.16 -15.85
N ASP A 282 -15.01 -17.01 -16.84
CA ASP A 282 -16.32 -17.66 -16.97
C ASP A 282 -16.50 -18.83 -15.98
N SER A 283 -15.40 -19.39 -15.46
CA SER A 283 -15.31 -20.40 -14.41
C SER A 283 -14.51 -19.90 -13.20
N TRP A 284 -14.75 -18.66 -12.79
CA TRP A 284 -13.82 -17.84 -11.98
C TRP A 284 -13.34 -18.45 -10.66
N TYR A 285 -14.11 -19.35 -10.05
CA TYR A 285 -13.67 -20.05 -8.85
C TYR A 285 -12.62 -21.13 -9.11
N TRP A 286 -12.31 -21.49 -10.36
CA TRP A 286 -11.16 -22.32 -10.67
C TRP A 286 -9.88 -21.51 -10.50
N ASN A 287 -9.65 -20.46 -11.29
CA ASN A 287 -8.41 -19.65 -11.21
C ASN A 287 -8.22 -18.93 -9.86
N HIS A 288 -9.30 -18.72 -9.10
CA HIS A 288 -9.25 -18.21 -7.73
C HIS A 288 -10.02 -19.12 -6.76
N PRO A 289 -9.46 -20.27 -6.37
CA PRO A 289 -10.20 -21.28 -5.62
C PRO A 289 -10.58 -20.80 -4.22
N PRO A 290 -11.88 -20.59 -3.92
CA PRO A 290 -12.33 -20.18 -2.59
C PRO A 290 -12.22 -21.34 -1.61
N MET A 291 -12.56 -21.05 -0.35
CA MET A 291 -12.53 -22.04 0.74
C MET A 291 -13.41 -23.28 0.50
N TYR A 292 -14.45 -23.16 -0.34
CA TYR A 292 -15.40 -24.24 -0.64
C TYR A 292 -14.84 -25.39 -1.49
N PHE A 293 -13.63 -25.26 -2.04
CA PHE A 293 -12.92 -26.42 -2.55
C PHE A 293 -12.54 -27.35 -1.39
N GLU A 294 -13.09 -28.55 -1.40
CA GLU A 294 -12.90 -29.54 -0.33
C GLU A 294 -11.48 -30.09 -0.33
N GLU A 295 -10.99 -30.44 -1.53
CA GLU A 295 -9.62 -30.90 -1.74
C GLU A 295 -8.65 -29.70 -1.88
N GLU A 296 -7.55 -29.77 -1.16
CA GLU A 296 -6.37 -28.91 -1.35
C GLU A 296 -5.51 -29.44 -2.51
N GLY A 297 -4.74 -28.57 -3.16
CA GLY A 297 -3.92 -29.00 -4.29
C GLY A 297 -4.73 -29.38 -5.53
N MET A 298 -5.86 -28.72 -5.81
CA MET A 298 -6.79 -29.16 -6.87
C MET A 298 -6.20 -29.13 -8.29
N TYR A 299 -5.06 -28.47 -8.50
CA TYR A 299 -4.36 -28.49 -9.80
C TYR A 299 -3.34 -29.62 -9.95
N ARG A 300 -3.06 -30.38 -8.89
CA ARG A 300 -2.12 -31.50 -8.93
C ARG A 300 -2.41 -32.51 -10.04
N PRO A 301 -3.68 -32.87 -10.35
CA PRO A 301 -3.97 -33.72 -11.49
C PRO A 301 -3.54 -33.12 -12.83
N PHE A 302 -3.73 -31.80 -13.03
CA PHE A 302 -3.29 -31.11 -14.25
C PHE A 302 -1.76 -31.05 -14.37
N GLY A 303 -1.08 -30.78 -13.25
CA GLY A 303 0.38 -30.84 -13.19
C GLY A 303 0.94 -32.23 -13.48
N GLU A 304 0.30 -33.29 -12.96
CA GLU A 304 0.71 -34.67 -13.23
C GLU A 304 0.58 -35.06 -14.70
N ILE A 305 -0.47 -34.59 -15.38
CA ILE A 305 -0.62 -34.76 -16.83
C ILE A 305 0.54 -34.07 -17.55
N LEU A 306 0.78 -32.79 -17.25
CA LEU A 306 1.82 -32.02 -17.94
C LEU A 306 3.23 -32.54 -17.69
N LYS A 307 3.55 -33.03 -16.48
CA LYS A 307 4.84 -33.67 -16.16
C LYS A 307 5.16 -34.88 -17.03
N LYS A 308 4.15 -35.52 -17.64
CA LYS A 308 4.32 -36.66 -18.56
C LYS A 308 4.43 -36.24 -20.03
N GLU A 309 3.97 -35.03 -20.35
CA GLU A 309 3.76 -34.59 -21.74
C GLU A 309 4.78 -33.55 -22.22
N VAL A 310 5.48 -32.87 -21.31
CA VAL A 310 6.52 -31.86 -21.63
C VAL A 310 7.77 -32.00 -20.75
N ASP A 311 8.92 -31.61 -21.30
CA ASP A 311 10.24 -31.75 -20.65
C ASP A 311 10.72 -30.49 -19.90
N VAL A 312 9.89 -29.44 -19.83
CA VAL A 312 10.20 -28.23 -19.07
C VAL A 312 9.70 -28.32 -17.63
N PRO A 313 10.33 -27.60 -16.68
CA PRO A 313 9.83 -27.49 -15.32
C PRO A 313 8.37 -27.03 -15.24
N ILE A 314 7.61 -27.70 -14.37
CA ILE A 314 6.24 -27.32 -14.01
C ILE A 314 6.26 -26.57 -12.68
N ILE A 315 5.81 -25.31 -12.70
CA ILE A 315 5.47 -24.53 -11.50
C ILE A 315 3.97 -24.74 -11.26
N LEU A 316 3.53 -24.98 -10.02
CA LEU A 316 2.13 -25.38 -9.76
C LEU A 316 1.49 -24.67 -8.58
N ALA A 317 0.34 -24.05 -8.83
CA ALA A 317 -0.52 -23.40 -7.83
C ALA A 317 -1.63 -24.34 -7.31
N GLY A 318 -2.74 -23.78 -6.81
CA GLY A 318 -3.96 -24.54 -6.51
C GLY A 318 -4.15 -24.92 -5.04
N ARG A 319 -4.06 -23.95 -4.13
CA ARG A 319 -4.18 -24.15 -2.66
C ARG A 319 -3.16 -25.13 -2.08
N MET A 320 -1.89 -24.84 -2.33
CA MET A 320 -0.74 -25.65 -1.90
C MET A 320 -0.23 -25.30 -0.49
N GLU A 321 -0.98 -24.52 0.31
CA GLU A 321 -0.60 -24.07 1.66
C GLU A 321 -0.28 -25.20 2.66
N ASN A 322 -0.81 -26.40 2.43
CA ASN A 322 -0.48 -27.58 3.22
C ASN A 322 0.89 -28.14 2.82
N PRO A 323 1.90 -28.11 3.73
CA PRO A 323 3.27 -28.48 3.38
C PRO A 323 3.43 -29.97 3.06
N ASP A 324 2.54 -30.83 3.57
CA ASP A 324 2.57 -32.26 3.25
C ASP A 324 2.16 -32.50 1.80
N ILE A 325 1.09 -31.82 1.35
CA ILE A 325 0.63 -31.83 -0.05
C ILE A 325 1.69 -31.21 -0.98
N ALA A 326 2.32 -30.13 -0.54
CA ALA A 326 3.40 -29.48 -1.29
C ALA A 326 4.58 -30.44 -1.55
N VAL A 327 5.04 -31.17 -0.53
CA VAL A 327 6.11 -32.17 -0.70
C VAL A 327 5.65 -33.33 -1.59
N GLU A 328 4.44 -33.84 -1.40
CA GLU A 328 3.89 -34.94 -2.20
C GLU A 328 3.77 -34.59 -3.69
N ALA A 329 3.55 -33.32 -4.02
CA ALA A 329 3.45 -32.84 -5.40
C ALA A 329 4.80 -32.78 -6.12
N LEU A 330 5.92 -32.61 -5.39
CA LEU A 330 7.25 -32.49 -6.00
C LEU A 330 7.66 -33.77 -6.73
N GLY A 331 8.09 -33.63 -7.98
CA GLY A 331 8.51 -34.72 -8.87
C GLY A 331 7.35 -35.50 -9.50
N LYS A 332 6.12 -35.38 -8.98
CA LYS A 332 4.91 -36.02 -9.51
C LYS A 332 4.04 -35.05 -10.30
N SER A 333 3.64 -33.97 -9.66
CA SER A 333 2.76 -32.94 -10.23
C SER A 333 3.49 -31.65 -10.59
N CYS A 334 4.63 -31.38 -9.95
CA CYS A 334 5.41 -30.17 -10.21
C CYS A 334 6.89 -30.32 -9.86
N ASP A 335 7.70 -29.37 -10.34
CA ASP A 335 9.10 -29.21 -9.97
C ASP A 335 9.29 -28.05 -8.96
N ILE A 336 8.37 -27.08 -8.99
CA ILE A 336 8.32 -25.91 -8.11
C ILE A 336 6.89 -25.74 -7.61
N VAL A 337 6.71 -25.60 -6.30
CA VAL A 337 5.41 -25.31 -5.68
C VAL A 337 5.19 -23.81 -5.63
N GLU A 338 4.01 -23.36 -6.05
CA GLU A 338 3.67 -21.95 -6.10
C GLU A 338 2.65 -21.56 -5.02
N TYR A 339 2.93 -20.44 -4.35
CA TYR A 339 2.09 -19.90 -3.29
C TYR A 339 1.63 -18.48 -3.63
N GLY A 340 0.31 -18.28 -3.72
CA GLY A 340 -0.29 -16.95 -3.79
C GLY A 340 -0.69 -16.43 -2.42
N ARG A 341 -1.96 -16.62 -2.08
CA ARG A 341 -2.62 -16.04 -0.89
C ARG A 341 -1.98 -16.45 0.45
N GLN A 342 -1.33 -17.60 0.53
CA GLN A 342 -0.60 -18.00 1.74
C GLN A 342 0.53 -17.01 2.07
N LEU A 343 1.24 -16.48 1.07
CA LEU A 343 2.28 -15.47 1.26
C LEU A 343 1.71 -14.07 1.55
N LEU A 344 0.42 -13.83 1.29
CA LEU A 344 -0.28 -12.63 1.79
C LEU A 344 -0.53 -12.74 3.29
N ALA A 345 -1.00 -13.90 3.74
CA ALA A 345 -1.27 -14.17 5.16
C ALA A 345 0.04 -14.22 5.97
N ASP A 346 1.07 -14.89 5.45
CA ASP A 346 2.31 -15.15 6.16
C ASP A 346 3.53 -15.06 5.23
N PRO A 347 4.23 -13.92 5.17
CA PRO A 347 5.43 -13.78 4.33
C PRO A 347 6.56 -14.73 4.78
N ASP A 348 6.60 -15.12 6.06
CA ASP A 348 7.62 -15.98 6.67
C ASP A 348 7.33 -17.48 6.51
N TYR A 349 6.28 -17.85 5.77
CA TYR A 349 5.88 -19.25 5.58
C TYR A 349 7.06 -20.17 5.20
N PRO A 350 7.89 -19.86 4.19
CA PRO A 350 9.04 -20.71 3.84
C PRO A 350 10.02 -20.89 5.00
N GLU A 351 10.37 -19.81 5.71
CA GLU A 351 11.31 -19.89 6.83
C GLU A 351 10.74 -20.64 8.05
N LYS A 352 9.43 -20.55 8.29
CA LYS A 352 8.73 -21.33 9.33
C LYS A 352 8.76 -22.82 9.00
N LEU A 353 8.49 -23.20 7.75
CA LEU A 353 8.64 -24.59 7.29
C LEU A 353 10.08 -25.09 7.48
N ARG A 354 11.08 -24.27 7.10
CA ARG A 354 12.50 -24.64 7.19
C ARG A 354 12.92 -24.96 8.61
N ARG A 355 12.38 -24.22 9.59
CA ARG A 355 12.67 -24.38 11.02
C ARG A 355 11.73 -25.35 11.74
N GLY A 356 10.76 -25.94 11.04
CA GLY A 356 9.77 -26.85 11.63
C GLY A 356 8.75 -26.16 12.54
N ARG A 357 8.50 -24.86 12.37
CA ARG A 357 7.57 -24.04 13.16
C ARG A 357 6.17 -23.97 12.52
N LEU A 358 5.56 -25.13 12.27
CA LEU A 358 4.29 -25.23 11.53
C LEU A 358 3.10 -24.60 12.27
N ASP A 359 3.11 -24.73 13.59
CA ASP A 359 2.15 -24.15 14.53
C ASP A 359 2.19 -22.61 14.57
N GLU A 360 3.25 -21.99 14.04
CA GLU A 360 3.39 -20.54 13.91
C GLU A 360 2.98 -20.00 12.52
N VAL A 361 2.57 -20.87 11.59
CA VAL A 361 2.10 -20.47 10.26
C VAL A 361 0.71 -19.85 10.36
N ARG A 362 0.59 -18.60 9.94
CA ARG A 362 -0.70 -17.92 9.86
C ARG A 362 -1.46 -18.45 8.62
N PRO A 363 -2.65 -19.05 8.79
CA PRO A 363 -3.35 -19.67 7.67
C PRO A 363 -3.99 -18.64 6.73
N CYS A 364 -3.98 -18.92 5.43
CA CYS A 364 -4.92 -18.29 4.51
C CYS A 364 -6.32 -18.89 4.69
N LEU A 365 -7.35 -18.05 4.85
CA LEU A 365 -8.73 -18.52 5.04
C LEU A 365 -9.46 -18.83 3.72
N GLY A 366 -8.89 -18.50 2.56
CA GLY A 366 -9.62 -18.59 1.27
C GLY A 366 -10.84 -17.66 1.18
N CYS A 367 -10.87 -16.60 2.01
CA CYS A 367 -12.02 -15.69 2.14
C CYS A 367 -12.14 -14.67 1.01
N HIS A 368 -11.04 -14.37 0.31
CA HIS A 368 -10.89 -13.33 -0.71
C HIS A 368 -11.21 -11.89 -0.30
N GLU A 369 -11.79 -11.63 0.87
CA GLU A 369 -12.14 -10.30 1.39
C GLU A 369 -10.99 -9.28 1.33
N GLY A 370 -9.87 -9.58 2.00
CA GLY A 370 -8.75 -8.63 2.13
C GLY A 370 -7.86 -8.54 0.89
N CYS A 371 -7.94 -9.52 -0.02
CA CYS A 371 -7.18 -9.55 -1.26
C CYS A 371 -8.04 -9.13 -2.45
N LEU A 372 -8.65 -10.08 -3.19
CA LEU A 372 -9.43 -9.78 -4.40
C LEU A 372 -10.64 -8.89 -4.14
N GLY A 373 -11.36 -9.09 -3.04
CA GLY A 373 -12.52 -8.25 -2.67
C GLY A 373 -12.13 -6.79 -2.43
N ARG A 374 -10.88 -6.55 -2.01
CA ARG A 374 -10.35 -5.21 -1.72
C ARG A 374 -9.90 -4.46 -2.96
N ILE A 375 -9.41 -5.15 -4.00
CA ILE A 375 -8.81 -4.56 -5.21
C ILE A 375 -9.71 -3.51 -5.89
N SER A 376 -11.02 -3.69 -5.85
CA SER A 376 -12.00 -2.72 -6.39
C SER A 376 -12.06 -1.37 -5.65
N LYS A 377 -11.49 -1.30 -4.44
CA LYS A 377 -11.61 -0.14 -3.52
C LYS A 377 -10.25 0.36 -3.03
N ALA A 378 -9.25 -0.51 -2.92
CA ALA A 378 -7.94 -0.20 -2.39
C ALA A 378 -6.91 -1.27 -2.81
N PRO A 379 -5.60 -0.98 -2.69
CA PRO A 379 -4.56 -1.96 -3.02
C PRO A 379 -4.68 -3.26 -2.20
N VAL A 380 -4.16 -4.36 -2.77
CA VAL A 380 -4.22 -5.71 -2.17
C VAL A 380 -3.66 -5.73 -0.75
N SER A 381 -4.30 -6.50 0.13
CA SER A 381 -3.85 -6.78 1.50
C SER A 381 -4.31 -8.21 1.91
N CYS A 382 -4.50 -8.47 3.20
CA CYS A 382 -4.99 -9.75 3.70
C CYS A 382 -5.94 -9.56 4.90
N ALA A 383 -6.96 -10.41 4.98
CA ALA A 383 -7.92 -10.37 6.09
C ALA A 383 -7.27 -10.62 7.45
N VAL A 384 -6.28 -11.51 7.51
CA VAL A 384 -5.60 -11.94 8.74
C VAL A 384 -4.21 -11.34 8.90
N ASN A 385 -3.73 -10.56 7.91
CA ASN A 385 -2.44 -9.88 7.97
C ASN A 385 -2.60 -8.40 7.58
N PRO A 386 -2.95 -7.52 8.54
CA PRO A 386 -3.15 -6.10 8.26
C PRO A 386 -1.91 -5.42 7.66
N ALA A 387 -0.69 -5.86 8.00
CA ALA A 387 0.54 -5.29 7.47
C ALA A 387 0.82 -5.63 5.99
N CYS A 388 0.13 -6.61 5.41
CA CYS A 388 0.33 -7.02 4.02
C CYS A 388 0.07 -5.85 3.05
N GLY A 389 1.04 -5.54 2.18
CA GLY A 389 1.00 -4.42 1.24
C GLY A 389 1.19 -3.04 1.88
N ARG A 390 1.52 -3.02 3.18
CA ARG A 390 1.72 -1.85 4.04
C ARG A 390 2.90 -2.09 4.99
N GLU A 391 3.90 -2.85 4.55
CA GLU A 391 4.97 -3.43 5.38
C GLU A 391 5.67 -2.37 6.22
N MET A 392 6.02 -1.22 5.63
CA MET A 392 6.65 -0.10 6.31
C MET A 392 5.70 0.67 7.24
N ILE A 393 4.49 1.00 6.76
CA ILE A 393 3.55 1.92 7.46
C ILE A 393 2.77 1.20 8.57
N TYR A 394 2.58 -0.12 8.42
CA TYR A 394 1.81 -0.96 9.34
C TYR A 394 2.68 -1.99 10.06
N GLY A 395 4.01 -1.94 9.92
CA GLY A 395 4.92 -2.74 10.73
C GLY A 395 4.72 -2.50 12.24
N ILE A 396 4.96 -3.53 13.05
CA ILE A 396 4.87 -3.42 14.51
C ILE A 396 6.22 -2.95 15.03
N THR A 397 6.24 -1.78 15.67
CA THR A 397 7.44 -1.24 16.34
C THR A 397 7.28 -1.36 17.86
N PRO A 398 8.36 -1.64 18.62
CA PRO A 398 8.31 -1.58 20.08
C PRO A 398 7.79 -0.21 20.57
N GLY A 399 6.93 -0.22 21.59
CA GLY A 399 6.45 1.01 22.22
C GLY A 399 7.55 1.65 23.08
N ALA A 400 7.61 2.99 23.09
CA ALA A 400 8.61 3.73 23.87
C ALA A 400 8.52 3.47 25.39
N ARG A 401 7.31 3.22 25.90
CA ARG A 401 7.06 2.85 27.30
C ARG A 401 6.12 1.67 27.41
N LYS A 402 6.49 0.70 28.26
CA LYS A 402 5.67 -0.47 28.57
C LYS A 402 4.50 -0.05 29.45
N LYS A 403 3.32 -0.59 29.14
CA LYS A 403 2.07 -0.42 29.88
C LYS A 403 1.51 -1.79 30.23
N THR A 404 0.66 -1.87 31.24
CA THR A 404 -0.18 -3.04 31.52
C THR A 404 -1.50 -2.88 30.79
N VAL A 405 -1.81 -3.82 29.90
CA VAL A 405 -3.02 -3.82 29.08
C VAL A 405 -3.91 -4.99 29.51
N LEU A 406 -5.13 -4.68 29.97
CA LEU A 406 -6.18 -5.66 30.21
C LEU A 406 -7.05 -5.77 28.96
N ILE A 407 -7.25 -6.99 28.47
CA ILE A 407 -8.12 -7.29 27.33
C ILE A 407 -9.23 -8.22 27.81
N VAL A 408 -10.47 -7.83 27.57
CA VAL A 408 -11.65 -8.61 27.96
C VAL A 408 -12.32 -9.19 26.73
N GLY A 409 -12.20 -10.51 26.55
CA GLY A 409 -12.71 -11.27 25.40
C GLY A 409 -11.59 -11.93 24.60
N GLY A 410 -11.64 -13.25 24.50
CA GLY A 410 -10.70 -14.11 23.77
C GLY A 410 -11.11 -14.42 22.33
N GLY A 411 -11.98 -13.62 21.70
CA GLY A 411 -12.24 -13.68 20.27
C GLY A 411 -11.08 -13.15 19.43
N VAL A 412 -11.17 -13.22 18.09
CA VAL A 412 -10.07 -12.77 17.19
C VAL A 412 -9.64 -11.33 17.39
N ALA A 413 -10.56 -10.42 17.70
CA ALA A 413 -10.22 -9.03 17.99
C ALA A 413 -9.37 -8.91 19.26
N GLY A 414 -9.76 -9.60 20.33
CA GLY A 414 -8.99 -9.62 21.58
C GLY A 414 -7.64 -10.32 21.41
N CYS A 415 -7.60 -11.43 20.68
CA CYS A 415 -6.36 -12.16 20.40
C CYS A 415 -5.38 -11.32 19.56
N GLU A 416 -5.85 -10.64 18.50
CA GLU A 416 -4.96 -9.79 17.70
C GLU A 416 -4.50 -8.57 18.50
N CYS A 417 -5.39 -7.97 19.28
CA CYS A 417 -5.02 -6.87 20.17
C CYS A 417 -3.93 -7.31 21.16
N ALA A 418 -4.08 -8.47 21.78
CA ALA A 418 -3.13 -9.02 22.73
C ALA A 418 -1.77 -9.30 22.07
N ARG A 419 -1.78 -9.95 20.90
CA ARG A 419 -0.57 -10.29 20.15
C ARG A 419 0.20 -9.03 19.75
N VAL A 420 -0.49 -8.03 19.23
CA VAL A 420 0.14 -6.77 18.79
C VAL A 420 0.64 -5.97 19.99
N ALA A 421 -0.16 -5.82 21.04
CA ALA A 421 0.27 -5.10 22.25
C ALA A 421 1.49 -5.77 22.91
N ALA A 422 1.53 -7.11 22.96
CA ALA A 422 2.68 -7.84 23.48
C ALA A 422 3.90 -7.72 22.57
N ALA A 423 3.74 -7.76 21.24
CA ALA A 423 4.82 -7.52 20.28
C ALA A 423 5.40 -6.10 20.39
N ARG A 424 4.62 -5.13 20.88
CA ARG A 424 5.10 -3.78 21.23
C ARG A 424 5.80 -3.70 22.58
N GLY A 425 5.80 -4.78 23.36
CA GLY A 425 6.48 -4.89 24.66
C GLY A 425 5.60 -4.55 25.87
N HIS A 426 4.29 -4.38 25.70
CA HIS A 426 3.36 -4.18 26.82
C HIS A 426 3.19 -5.48 27.64
N LYS A 427 2.89 -5.35 28.94
CA LYS A 427 2.44 -6.48 29.75
C LYS A 427 0.95 -6.69 29.46
N VAL A 428 0.59 -7.82 28.89
CA VAL A 428 -0.79 -8.08 28.45
C VAL A 428 -1.42 -9.17 29.28
N ILE A 429 -2.63 -8.91 29.77
CA ILE A 429 -3.51 -9.88 30.40
C ILE A 429 -4.79 -9.97 29.57
N LEU A 430 -5.15 -11.17 29.12
CA LEU A 430 -6.39 -11.44 28.40
C LEU A 430 -7.29 -12.30 29.26
N CYS A 431 -8.50 -11.82 29.57
CA CYS A 431 -9.52 -12.58 30.28
C CYS A 431 -10.60 -13.06 29.29
N GLU A 432 -10.89 -14.35 29.29
CA GLU A 432 -11.92 -14.97 28.46
C GLU A 432 -12.89 -15.78 29.34
N LYS A 433 -14.19 -15.56 29.14
CA LYS A 433 -15.24 -16.18 29.96
C LYS A 433 -15.38 -17.68 29.74
N SER A 434 -15.08 -18.17 28.53
CA SER A 434 -15.16 -19.58 28.18
C SER A 434 -13.85 -20.32 28.44
N GLY A 435 -13.86 -21.63 28.26
CA GLY A 435 -12.69 -22.49 28.44
C GLY A 435 -11.70 -22.51 27.26
N CYS A 436 -11.88 -21.67 26.24
CA CYS A 436 -11.03 -21.63 25.06
C CYS A 436 -11.03 -20.25 24.38
N LEU A 437 -9.99 -19.96 23.58
CA LEU A 437 -9.96 -18.78 22.72
C LEU A 437 -10.78 -19.02 21.43
N GLY A 438 -11.01 -17.96 20.66
CA GLY A 438 -11.56 -18.00 19.30
C GLY A 438 -12.91 -17.28 19.12
N GLY A 439 -13.72 -17.17 20.17
CA GLY A 439 -15.02 -16.49 20.10
C GLY A 439 -15.91 -17.04 18.97
N ASN A 440 -16.48 -16.15 18.14
CA ASN A 440 -17.40 -16.54 17.06
C ASN A 440 -16.74 -17.33 15.91
N LEU A 441 -15.40 -17.44 15.85
CA LEU A 441 -14.75 -18.36 14.91
C LEU A 441 -14.94 -19.82 15.30
N ILE A 442 -15.26 -20.12 16.57
CA ILE A 442 -15.51 -21.49 17.01
C ILE A 442 -16.76 -22.05 16.31
N PRO A 443 -17.97 -21.48 16.47
CA PRO A 443 -19.12 -21.94 15.69
C PRO A 443 -18.96 -21.67 14.19
N GLY A 444 -18.37 -20.54 13.79
CA GLY A 444 -18.21 -20.16 12.38
C GLY A 444 -17.29 -21.10 11.58
N GLY A 445 -16.28 -21.70 12.23
CA GLY A 445 -15.33 -22.62 11.63
C GLY A 445 -15.75 -24.10 11.64
N MET A 446 -16.92 -24.44 12.18
CA MET A 446 -17.41 -25.81 12.26
C MET A 446 -17.61 -26.50 10.91
N PRO A 447 -18.13 -25.83 9.85
CA PRO A 447 -18.19 -26.46 8.54
C PRO A 447 -16.80 -26.83 8.02
N GLU A 448 -16.63 -28.03 7.48
CA GLU A 448 -15.33 -28.60 7.10
C GLU A 448 -14.54 -27.75 6.08
N PHE A 449 -15.26 -27.05 5.19
CA PHE A 449 -14.69 -26.10 4.22
C PHE A 449 -14.16 -24.81 4.90
N LYS A 450 -14.42 -24.60 6.19
CA LYS A 450 -13.93 -23.50 7.03
C LYS A 450 -12.89 -23.91 8.08
N ARG A 451 -12.31 -25.11 7.98
CA ARG A 451 -11.28 -25.62 8.91
C ARG A 451 -10.13 -24.64 9.25
N TYR A 452 -9.81 -23.74 8.31
CA TYR A 452 -8.77 -22.72 8.47
C TYR A 452 -9.13 -21.63 9.50
N ASP A 453 -10.41 -21.42 9.78
CA ASP A 453 -10.86 -20.51 10.85
C ASP A 453 -10.44 -21.05 12.22
N HIS A 454 -10.61 -22.34 12.48
CA HIS A 454 -10.09 -22.98 13.70
C HIS A 454 -8.57 -23.07 13.73
N GLN A 455 -7.92 -23.22 12.57
CA GLN A 455 -6.46 -23.15 12.50
C GLN A 455 -5.96 -21.75 12.87
N LEU A 456 -6.70 -20.69 12.51
CA LEU A 456 -6.37 -19.33 12.92
C LEU A 456 -6.49 -19.15 14.43
N VAL A 457 -7.48 -19.78 15.08
CA VAL A 457 -7.59 -19.80 16.55
C VAL A 457 -6.36 -20.46 17.18
N ARG A 458 -5.97 -21.65 16.69
CA ARG A 458 -4.75 -22.35 17.17
C ARG A 458 -3.48 -21.53 16.94
N TRP A 459 -3.41 -20.83 15.81
CA TRP A 459 -2.33 -19.89 15.53
C TRP A 459 -2.28 -18.77 16.57
N TYR A 460 -3.42 -18.15 16.92
CA TYR A 460 -3.48 -17.15 17.98
C TYR A 460 -3.05 -17.71 19.34
N GLU A 461 -3.54 -18.87 19.74
CA GLU A 461 -3.13 -19.54 20.98
C GLU A 461 -1.60 -19.65 21.06
N ARG A 462 -0.98 -20.14 19.98
CA ARG A 462 0.48 -20.26 19.90
C ARG A 462 1.20 -18.91 19.92
N GLN A 463 0.71 -17.92 19.18
CA GLN A 463 1.34 -16.59 19.16
C GLN A 463 1.25 -15.88 20.52
N LEU A 464 0.15 -16.04 21.25
CA LEU A 464 -0.02 -15.47 22.58
C LEU A 464 0.88 -16.16 23.61
N GLU A 465 1.02 -17.48 23.52
CA GLU A 465 1.98 -18.27 24.32
C GLU A 465 3.41 -17.77 24.09
N LEU A 466 3.85 -17.68 22.83
CA LEU A 466 5.19 -17.21 22.46
C LEU A 466 5.45 -15.76 22.87
N ALA A 467 4.41 -14.92 22.84
CA ALA A 467 4.50 -13.52 23.27
C ALA A 467 4.46 -13.34 24.80
N GLY A 468 4.26 -14.43 25.57
CA GLY A 468 4.18 -14.38 27.03
C GLY A 468 2.94 -13.64 27.56
N VAL A 469 1.84 -13.65 26.80
CA VAL A 469 0.57 -13.05 27.23
C VAL A 469 -0.05 -13.90 28.33
N GLU A 470 -0.48 -13.25 29.41
CA GLU A 470 -1.20 -13.93 30.50
C GLU A 470 -2.67 -14.15 30.09
N VAL A 471 -2.98 -15.37 29.63
CA VAL A 471 -4.36 -15.76 29.25
C VAL A 471 -5.08 -16.41 30.42
N ARG A 472 -6.22 -15.84 30.83
CA ARG A 472 -7.07 -16.33 31.91
C ARG A 472 -8.41 -16.81 31.34
N LEU A 473 -8.51 -18.12 31.14
CA LEU A 473 -9.73 -18.79 30.66
C LEU A 473 -10.70 -19.03 31.83
N GLY A 474 -12.00 -19.16 31.52
CA GLY A 474 -13.06 -19.34 32.52
C GLY A 474 -13.28 -18.11 33.42
N GLN A 475 -12.73 -16.96 33.05
CA GLN A 475 -12.81 -15.72 33.82
C GLN A 475 -13.71 -14.71 33.11
N GLU A 476 -14.97 -14.65 33.53
CA GLU A 476 -15.88 -13.57 33.15
C GLU A 476 -15.57 -12.31 33.98
N MET A 477 -15.44 -11.17 33.30
CA MET A 477 -15.15 -9.88 33.94
C MET A 477 -16.42 -9.03 34.00
N ASN A 478 -16.80 -8.57 35.19
CA ASN A 478 -17.84 -7.56 35.37
C ASN A 478 -17.26 -6.13 35.48
N ALA A 479 -18.14 -5.12 35.46
CA ALA A 479 -17.73 -3.72 35.47
C ALA A 479 -16.86 -3.36 36.70
N GLY A 480 -17.23 -3.81 37.89
CA GLY A 480 -16.48 -3.52 39.12
C GLY A 480 -15.10 -4.21 39.16
N GLU A 481 -14.96 -5.38 38.54
CA GLU A 481 -13.66 -6.06 38.40
C GLU A 481 -12.76 -5.32 37.40
N VAL A 482 -13.32 -4.90 36.25
CA VAL A 482 -12.58 -4.10 35.26
C VAL A 482 -12.10 -2.79 35.88
N GLU A 483 -12.95 -2.06 36.59
CA GLU A 483 -12.64 -0.80 37.26
C GLU A 483 -11.50 -0.93 38.28
N ARG A 484 -11.46 -2.02 39.05
CA ARG A 484 -10.44 -2.26 40.08
C ARG A 484 -9.16 -2.91 39.56
N PHE A 485 -9.18 -3.46 38.35
CA PHE A 485 -8.02 -4.15 37.79
C PHE A 485 -6.86 -3.17 37.59
N PRO A 486 -5.63 -3.44 38.06
CA PRO A 486 -4.51 -2.51 37.97
C PRO A 486 -3.88 -2.53 36.56
N ALA A 487 -4.62 -2.04 35.56
CA ALA A 487 -4.15 -1.87 34.18
C ALA A 487 -4.16 -0.39 33.78
N ASP A 488 -3.18 -0.01 32.96
CA ASP A 488 -3.06 1.33 32.38
C ASP A 488 -4.06 1.51 31.22
N VAL A 489 -4.33 0.43 30.49
CA VAL A 489 -5.23 0.40 29.33
C VAL A 489 -6.18 -0.78 29.45
N VAL A 490 -7.45 -0.56 29.13
CA VAL A 490 -8.47 -1.60 29.04
C VAL A 490 -9.00 -1.67 27.62
N VAL A 491 -9.07 -2.88 27.07
CA VAL A 491 -9.68 -3.14 25.76
C VAL A 491 -10.84 -4.10 25.93
N ILE A 492 -12.04 -3.66 25.56
CA ILE A 492 -13.24 -4.48 25.55
C ILE A 492 -13.40 -5.08 24.15
N ALA A 493 -13.31 -6.39 24.07
CA ALA A 493 -13.38 -7.20 22.85
C ALA A 493 -14.40 -8.35 23.01
N THR A 494 -15.52 -8.07 23.67
CA THR A 494 -16.57 -9.04 24.08
C THR A 494 -17.39 -9.62 22.92
N GLY A 495 -17.09 -9.23 21.68
CA GLY A 495 -17.65 -9.81 20.46
C GLY A 495 -19.14 -9.50 20.24
N SER A 496 -19.83 -10.44 19.60
CA SER A 496 -21.24 -10.35 19.25
C SER A 496 -21.97 -11.64 19.62
N VAL A 497 -23.29 -11.56 19.75
CA VAL A 497 -24.15 -12.71 20.04
C VAL A 497 -25.22 -12.88 18.95
N PRO A 498 -25.63 -14.12 18.62
CA PRO A 498 -26.69 -14.37 17.64
C PRO A 498 -28.01 -13.67 18.03
N ILE A 499 -28.73 -13.17 17.03
CA ILE A 499 -30.08 -12.62 17.24
C ILE A 499 -31.06 -13.77 17.42
N ARG A 500 -31.62 -13.89 18.63
CA ARG A 500 -32.73 -14.80 18.94
C ARG A 500 -34.07 -14.14 18.59
N LEU A 501 -34.93 -14.89 17.92
CA LEU A 501 -36.28 -14.46 17.60
C LEU A 501 -37.17 -14.63 18.84
N CYS A 502 -37.50 -13.53 19.51
CA CYS A 502 -38.27 -13.56 20.77
C CYS A 502 -39.79 -13.48 20.59
N ARG A 503 -40.28 -13.44 19.34
CA ARG A 503 -41.72 -13.50 19.07
C ARG A 503 -42.23 -14.89 19.44
N GLU A 504 -43.34 -14.96 20.16
CA GLU A 504 -43.90 -16.22 20.66
C GLU A 504 -44.06 -17.25 19.54
N GLU A 505 -44.58 -16.84 18.39
CA GLU A 505 -44.84 -17.70 17.23
C GLU A 505 -43.57 -18.23 16.55
N LEU A 506 -42.40 -17.64 16.84
CA LEU A 506 -41.10 -18.01 16.28
C LEU A 506 -40.11 -18.52 17.33
N SER A 507 -40.53 -18.57 18.60
CA SER A 507 -39.68 -18.87 19.75
C SER A 507 -39.10 -20.30 19.74
N ALA A 508 -39.69 -21.20 18.95
CA ALA A 508 -39.19 -22.55 18.72
C ALA A 508 -37.94 -22.61 17.81
N ALA A 509 -37.59 -21.52 17.14
CA ALA A 509 -36.38 -21.46 16.30
C ALA A 509 -35.10 -21.45 17.16
N VAL A 510 -34.17 -22.34 16.84
CA VAL A 510 -32.83 -22.39 17.45
C VAL A 510 -31.86 -21.53 16.65
N THR A 511 -30.77 -21.05 17.23
CA THR A 511 -29.78 -20.26 16.47
C THR A 511 -28.79 -21.17 15.74
N ALA A 512 -28.23 -20.68 14.63
CA ALA A 512 -27.27 -21.47 13.84
C ALA A 512 -26.07 -21.96 14.65
N ASP A 513 -25.57 -21.17 15.62
CA ASP A 513 -24.48 -21.59 16.50
C ASP A 513 -24.85 -22.80 17.38
N GLU A 514 -26.10 -22.91 17.83
CA GLU A 514 -26.54 -24.05 18.65
C GLU A 514 -26.48 -25.36 17.86
N VAL A 515 -26.80 -25.30 16.56
CA VAL A 515 -26.73 -26.44 15.65
C VAL A 515 -25.27 -26.75 15.27
N LEU A 516 -24.51 -25.73 14.88
CA LEU A 516 -23.10 -25.89 14.49
C LEU A 516 -22.24 -26.44 15.64
N MET A 517 -22.54 -26.04 16.88
CA MET A 517 -21.85 -26.53 18.08
C MET A 517 -22.39 -27.88 18.60
N GLY A 518 -23.38 -28.48 17.92
CA GLY A 518 -23.96 -29.77 18.33
C GLY A 518 -24.79 -29.72 19.61
N ARG A 519 -25.17 -28.52 20.10
CA ARG A 519 -26.07 -28.36 21.25
C ARG A 519 -27.50 -28.74 20.88
N VAL A 520 -27.85 -28.57 19.61
CA VAL A 520 -29.11 -29.01 19.00
C VAL A 520 -28.78 -29.90 17.82
N VAL A 521 -29.27 -31.13 17.84
CA VAL A 521 -29.13 -32.06 16.71
C VAL A 521 -30.29 -31.82 15.74
N PRO A 522 -30.02 -31.42 14.49
CA PRO A 522 -31.09 -31.15 13.53
C PRO A 522 -31.76 -32.45 13.07
N GLY A 523 -33.08 -32.38 12.88
CA GLY A 523 -33.87 -33.45 12.28
C GLY A 523 -33.58 -33.67 10.79
N GLU A 524 -34.49 -34.30 10.05
CA GLU A 524 -34.34 -34.59 8.63
C GLU A 524 -34.70 -33.38 7.76
N HIS A 525 -35.82 -32.72 8.10
CA HIS A 525 -36.35 -31.55 7.42
C HIS A 525 -35.95 -30.27 8.17
N VAL A 526 -35.09 -29.46 7.55
CA VAL A 526 -34.53 -28.24 8.16
C VAL A 526 -34.99 -27.01 7.40
N VAL A 527 -35.55 -26.04 8.12
CA VAL A 527 -35.88 -24.70 7.60
C VAL A 527 -34.95 -23.67 8.21
N ILE A 528 -34.28 -22.86 7.39
CA ILE A 528 -33.38 -21.80 7.84
C ILE A 528 -34.01 -20.43 7.55
N ILE A 529 -34.16 -19.61 8.60
CA ILE A 529 -34.64 -18.23 8.52
C ILE A 529 -33.45 -17.31 8.31
N GLY A 530 -33.41 -16.64 7.15
CA GLY A 530 -32.33 -15.75 6.73
C GLY A 530 -31.38 -16.44 5.75
N GLY A 531 -31.32 -15.91 4.53
CA GLY A 531 -30.45 -16.33 3.44
C GLY A 531 -29.14 -15.53 3.36
N GLY A 532 -28.69 -14.91 4.44
CA GLY A 532 -27.33 -14.35 4.53
C GLY A 532 -26.25 -15.43 4.50
N LEU A 533 -24.96 -15.03 4.58
CA LEU A 533 -23.82 -15.96 4.48
C LEU A 533 -23.92 -17.12 5.48
N VAL A 534 -24.18 -16.83 6.77
CA VAL A 534 -24.33 -17.86 7.82
C VAL A 534 -25.43 -18.86 7.49
N GLY A 535 -26.60 -18.38 7.05
CA GLY A 535 -27.73 -19.25 6.73
C GLY A 535 -27.46 -20.15 5.52
N CYS A 536 -26.87 -19.58 4.46
CA CYS A 536 -26.51 -20.33 3.26
C CYS A 536 -25.42 -21.38 3.53
N GLU A 537 -24.34 -21.03 4.24
CA GLU A 537 -23.27 -21.99 4.55
C GLU A 537 -23.72 -23.07 5.52
N THR A 538 -24.54 -22.72 6.52
CA THR A 538 -25.17 -23.72 7.41
C THR A 538 -26.06 -24.67 6.60
N GLY A 539 -26.82 -24.12 5.64
CA GLY A 539 -27.66 -24.91 4.76
C GLY A 539 -26.88 -25.85 3.86
N LEU A 540 -25.79 -25.38 3.25
CA LEU A 540 -24.87 -26.22 2.48
C LEU A 540 -24.28 -27.33 3.36
N TRP A 541 -23.77 -26.98 4.54
CA TRP A 541 -23.16 -27.93 5.48
C TRP A 541 -24.11 -29.05 5.91
N LEU A 542 -25.39 -28.71 6.16
CA LEU A 542 -26.42 -29.70 6.50
C LEU A 542 -26.87 -30.53 5.28
N ALA A 543 -26.98 -29.93 4.10
CA ALA A 543 -27.36 -30.64 2.88
C ALA A 543 -26.31 -31.69 2.50
N LYS A 544 -25.02 -31.39 2.68
CA LYS A 544 -23.93 -32.36 2.50
C LYS A 544 -24.00 -33.56 3.46
N GLN A 545 -24.67 -33.40 4.60
CA GLN A 545 -24.95 -34.49 5.55
C GLN A 545 -26.26 -35.23 5.24
N GLY A 546 -26.86 -34.98 4.09
CA GLY A 546 -28.09 -35.64 3.64
C GLY A 546 -29.38 -35.01 4.14
N LYS A 547 -29.33 -33.86 4.84
CA LYS A 547 -30.54 -33.18 5.33
C LYS A 547 -31.31 -32.48 4.20
N LYS A 548 -32.63 -32.42 4.32
CA LYS A 548 -33.49 -31.67 3.40
C LYS A 548 -33.62 -30.23 3.88
N VAL A 549 -32.87 -29.33 3.24
CA VAL A 549 -32.76 -27.93 3.67
C VAL A 549 -33.61 -27.01 2.80
N THR A 550 -34.41 -26.15 3.45
CA THR A 550 -35.03 -24.98 2.82
C THR A 550 -34.54 -23.69 3.49
N VAL A 551 -33.94 -22.78 2.73
CA VAL A 551 -33.58 -21.42 3.15
C VAL A 551 -34.70 -20.46 2.79
N VAL A 552 -35.16 -19.69 3.77
CA VAL A 552 -36.22 -18.69 3.61
C VAL A 552 -35.64 -17.30 3.84
N GLU A 553 -35.65 -16.48 2.79
CA GLU A 553 -35.12 -15.12 2.76
C GLU A 553 -36.25 -14.12 2.50
N MET A 554 -36.36 -13.13 3.37
CA MET A 554 -37.37 -12.08 3.30
C MET A 554 -37.09 -11.11 2.15
N LEU A 555 -35.82 -10.95 1.77
CA LEU A 555 -35.38 -10.10 0.68
C LEU A 555 -35.46 -10.80 -0.69
N PRO A 556 -35.37 -10.04 -1.81
CA PRO A 556 -35.36 -10.59 -3.16
C PRO A 556 -34.10 -11.41 -3.51
N GLU A 557 -33.03 -11.23 -2.74
CA GLU A 557 -31.71 -11.81 -2.96
C GLU A 557 -31.17 -12.46 -1.68
N ILE A 558 -30.46 -13.57 -1.85
CA ILE A 558 -29.67 -14.21 -0.78
C ILE A 558 -28.22 -13.69 -0.83
N LEU A 559 -27.46 -13.96 0.23
CA LEU A 559 -26.05 -13.57 0.41
C LEU A 559 -25.80 -12.06 0.35
N GLY A 560 -26.86 -11.23 0.38
CA GLY A 560 -26.77 -9.78 0.15
C GLY A 560 -26.54 -9.38 -1.31
N GLY A 561 -26.69 -10.32 -2.25
CA GLY A 561 -26.48 -10.08 -3.68
C GLY A 561 -25.03 -10.24 -4.16
N PRO A 562 -24.77 -10.16 -5.48
CA PRO A 562 -23.47 -10.47 -6.10
C PRO A 562 -22.33 -9.53 -5.73
N LYS A 563 -22.62 -8.40 -5.06
CA LYS A 563 -21.61 -7.40 -4.62
C LYS A 563 -21.28 -7.48 -3.12
N ALA A 564 -22.01 -8.28 -2.35
CA ALA A 564 -21.84 -8.37 -0.90
C ALA A 564 -20.67 -9.27 -0.49
N LEU A 565 -20.23 -10.16 -1.38
CA LEU A 565 -19.12 -11.08 -1.19
C LEU A 565 -18.18 -11.03 -2.40
N PRO A 566 -16.91 -11.43 -2.24
CA PRO A 566 -16.04 -11.72 -3.37
C PRO A 566 -16.73 -12.70 -4.33
N PHE A 567 -16.78 -12.33 -5.61
CA PHE A 567 -17.71 -12.95 -6.56
C PHE A 567 -17.48 -14.45 -6.75
N MET A 568 -16.23 -14.93 -6.72
CA MET A 568 -15.90 -16.36 -6.82
C MET A 568 -16.43 -17.17 -5.62
N ASN A 569 -16.42 -16.59 -4.41
CA ASN A 569 -17.04 -17.20 -3.22
C ASN A 569 -18.57 -17.20 -3.38
N TYR A 570 -19.14 -16.07 -3.82
CA TYR A 570 -20.57 -15.94 -4.06
C TYR A 570 -21.09 -16.94 -5.10
N SER A 571 -20.48 -16.98 -6.28
CA SER A 571 -20.93 -17.81 -7.40
C SER A 571 -20.77 -19.30 -7.10
N MET A 572 -19.64 -19.70 -6.52
CA MET A 572 -19.44 -21.11 -6.15
C MET A 572 -20.42 -21.56 -5.06
N LEU A 573 -20.69 -20.73 -4.04
CA LEU A 573 -21.67 -21.07 -3.02
C LEU A 573 -23.08 -21.23 -3.60
N LEU A 574 -23.49 -20.34 -4.51
CA LEU A 574 -24.78 -20.49 -5.21
C LEU A 574 -24.87 -21.80 -6.00
N ASP A 575 -23.81 -22.12 -6.76
CA ASP A 575 -23.76 -23.35 -7.54
C ASP A 575 -23.79 -24.59 -6.63
N LEU A 576 -23.07 -24.57 -5.49
CA LEU A 576 -23.07 -25.64 -4.51
C LEU A 576 -24.43 -25.83 -3.83
N LEU A 577 -25.12 -24.75 -3.45
CA LEU A 577 -26.47 -24.84 -2.88
C LEU A 577 -27.43 -25.52 -3.85
N LYS A 578 -27.37 -25.15 -5.14
CA LYS A 578 -28.16 -25.79 -6.19
C LYS A 578 -27.77 -27.25 -6.39
N TYR A 579 -26.47 -27.54 -6.46
CA TYR A 579 -25.92 -28.88 -6.67
C TYR A 579 -26.33 -29.86 -5.56
N HIS A 580 -26.33 -29.39 -4.31
CA HIS A 580 -26.76 -30.19 -3.15
C HIS A 580 -28.27 -30.10 -2.85
N GLY A 581 -29.07 -29.55 -3.77
CA GLY A 581 -30.54 -29.57 -3.66
C GLY A 581 -31.13 -28.70 -2.54
N VAL A 582 -30.41 -27.66 -2.08
CA VAL A 582 -30.94 -26.71 -1.10
C VAL A 582 -32.05 -25.89 -1.75
N LYS A 583 -33.27 -25.96 -1.20
CA LYS A 583 -34.40 -25.17 -1.67
C LYS A 583 -34.28 -23.74 -1.14
N ILE A 584 -34.46 -22.74 -2.00
CA ILE A 584 -34.37 -21.32 -1.63
C ILE A 584 -35.71 -20.64 -1.93
N LEU A 585 -36.33 -20.06 -0.90
CA LEU A 585 -37.53 -19.24 -0.99
C LEU A 585 -37.15 -17.78 -0.72
N LYS A 586 -37.38 -16.90 -1.69
CA LYS A 586 -37.05 -15.46 -1.63
C LYS A 586 -38.33 -14.64 -1.57
N ASN A 587 -38.26 -13.39 -1.10
CA ASN A 587 -39.46 -12.59 -0.80
C ASN A 587 -40.45 -13.35 0.10
N ALA A 588 -39.91 -14.15 1.03
CA ALA A 588 -40.68 -15.09 1.83
C ALA A 588 -40.29 -14.93 3.30
N ARG A 589 -41.28 -15.02 4.20
CA ARG A 589 -41.03 -14.93 5.65
C ARG A 589 -41.73 -16.04 6.41
N ILE A 590 -41.09 -16.52 7.47
CA ILE A 590 -41.76 -17.42 8.43
C ILE A 590 -42.66 -16.58 9.34
N THR A 591 -43.93 -16.95 9.44
CA THR A 591 -44.92 -16.28 10.29
C THR A 591 -45.18 -17.01 11.60
N SER A 592 -45.09 -18.35 11.59
CA SER A 592 -45.24 -19.19 12.79
C SER A 592 -44.53 -20.54 12.65
N ILE A 593 -44.18 -21.13 13.79
CA ILE A 593 -43.61 -22.47 13.93
C ILE A 593 -44.45 -23.22 14.96
N HIS A 594 -45.15 -24.27 14.54
CA HIS A 594 -45.98 -25.09 15.43
C HIS A 594 -45.96 -26.54 14.97
N ASP A 595 -45.86 -27.49 15.91
CA ASP A 595 -45.92 -28.94 15.63
C ASP A 595 -45.03 -29.41 14.45
N ARG A 596 -43.78 -28.93 14.39
CA ARG A 596 -42.81 -29.23 13.31
C ARG A 596 -43.25 -28.72 11.93
N ILE A 597 -44.12 -27.72 11.89
CA ILE A 597 -44.57 -27.06 10.67
C ILE A 597 -44.16 -25.58 10.75
N ALA A 598 -43.45 -25.11 9.72
CA ALA A 598 -43.15 -23.70 9.53
C ALA A 598 -44.12 -23.09 8.51
N SER A 599 -44.88 -22.08 8.91
CA SER A 599 -45.77 -21.33 8.01
C SER A 599 -44.97 -20.25 7.28
N VAL A 600 -44.93 -20.32 5.95
CA VAL A 600 -44.18 -19.40 5.08
C VAL A 600 -45.15 -18.55 4.28
N GLU A 601 -45.08 -17.24 4.48
CA GLU A 601 -45.82 -16.27 3.69
C GLU A 601 -44.98 -15.80 2.51
N GLN A 602 -45.56 -15.85 1.31
CA GLN A 602 -44.97 -15.36 0.06
C GLN A 602 -46.09 -14.74 -0.81
N GLU A 603 -45.72 -14.06 -1.90
CA GLU A 603 -46.67 -13.62 -2.92
C GLU A 603 -47.49 -14.82 -3.44
N GLY A 604 -48.80 -14.81 -3.16
CA GLY A 604 -49.71 -15.93 -3.46
C GLY A 604 -50.30 -16.63 -2.22
N GLY A 605 -49.86 -16.29 -1.00
CA GLY A 605 -50.47 -16.74 0.25
C GLY A 605 -49.50 -17.40 1.23
N ILE A 606 -50.06 -18.17 2.16
CA ILE A 606 -49.30 -18.91 3.18
C ILE A 606 -49.18 -20.37 2.75
N THR A 607 -47.95 -20.89 2.77
CA THR A 607 -47.63 -22.31 2.55
C THR A 607 -47.08 -22.92 3.83
N GLN A 608 -47.25 -24.23 4.00
CA GLN A 608 -46.72 -24.96 5.17
C GLN A 608 -45.55 -25.83 4.72
N LEU A 609 -44.44 -25.74 5.46
CA LEU A 609 -43.27 -26.59 5.27
C LEU A 609 -43.11 -27.50 6.50
N GLU A 610 -42.88 -28.77 6.25
CA GLU A 610 -42.37 -29.69 7.27
C GLU A 610 -40.97 -29.23 7.71
N ALA A 611 -40.80 -29.07 9.02
CA ALA A 611 -39.62 -28.50 9.64
C ALA A 611 -39.38 -29.16 11.00
N ASP A 612 -38.64 -30.27 10.99
CA ASP A 612 -38.15 -30.93 12.20
C ASP A 612 -37.27 -30.00 13.04
N THR A 613 -36.59 -29.07 12.39
CA THR A 613 -35.75 -28.06 13.04
C THR A 613 -35.85 -26.77 12.25
N VAL A 614 -36.13 -25.67 12.94
CA VAL A 614 -36.08 -24.31 12.37
C VAL A 614 -34.88 -23.59 12.95
N ILE A 615 -34.00 -23.11 12.07
CA ILE A 615 -32.75 -22.45 12.43
C ILE A 615 -32.86 -20.96 12.09
N SER A 616 -32.64 -20.09 13.07
CA SER A 616 -32.49 -18.65 12.88
C SER A 616 -31.04 -18.31 12.53
N ALA A 617 -30.85 -17.67 11.38
CA ALA A 617 -29.58 -17.13 10.87
C ALA A 617 -29.72 -15.65 10.49
N VAL A 618 -30.54 -14.90 11.22
CA VAL A 618 -30.92 -13.50 10.94
C VAL A 618 -29.89 -12.45 11.37
N GLY A 619 -28.65 -12.87 11.64
CA GLY A 619 -27.53 -11.99 12.01
C GLY A 619 -27.17 -12.00 13.50
N TYR A 620 -26.26 -11.09 13.86
CA TYR A 620 -25.65 -10.96 15.18
C TYR A 620 -25.83 -9.53 15.70
N ARG A 621 -25.82 -9.36 17.02
CA ARG A 621 -25.80 -8.05 17.71
C ARG A 621 -24.54 -7.92 18.55
N SER A 622 -23.99 -6.71 18.64
CA SER A 622 -22.83 -6.42 19.48
C SER A 622 -23.11 -6.77 20.95
N GLU A 623 -22.15 -7.40 21.61
CA GLU A 623 -22.15 -7.58 23.06
C GLU A 623 -21.32 -6.47 23.69
N ASN A 624 -21.90 -5.27 23.79
CA ASN A 624 -21.22 -4.07 24.25
C ASN A 624 -21.62 -3.65 25.68
N ARG A 625 -22.39 -4.47 26.41
CA ARG A 625 -22.93 -4.10 27.73
C ARG A 625 -21.84 -3.76 28.74
N LEU A 626 -20.75 -4.53 28.75
CA LEU A 626 -19.61 -4.27 29.63
C LEU A 626 -18.95 -2.93 29.29
N TYR A 627 -18.71 -2.66 28.00
CA TYR A 627 -18.17 -1.38 27.56
C TYR A 627 -19.06 -0.21 28.00
N GLU A 628 -20.38 -0.30 27.78
CA GLU A 628 -21.31 0.75 28.18
C GLU A 628 -21.32 1.01 29.70
N ALA A 629 -21.07 -0.03 30.51
CA ALA A 629 -20.98 0.09 31.96
C ALA A 629 -19.69 0.80 32.43
N VAL A 630 -18.58 0.63 31.72
CA VAL A 630 -17.27 1.17 32.12
C VAL A 630 -16.79 2.36 31.27
N LYS A 631 -17.56 2.80 30.27
CA LYS A 631 -17.14 3.83 29.30
C LYS A 631 -16.75 5.18 29.90
N ASN A 632 -17.19 5.46 31.12
CA ASN A 632 -16.93 6.70 31.84
C ASN A 632 -15.75 6.57 32.84
N MET A 633 -15.02 5.45 32.83
CA MET A 633 -13.87 5.28 33.73
C MET A 633 -12.73 6.25 33.36
N ASP A 634 -11.97 6.70 34.36
CA ASP A 634 -10.84 7.62 34.20
C ASP A 634 -9.55 6.91 33.77
N ARG A 635 -9.63 6.10 32.70
CA ARG A 635 -8.51 5.34 32.14
C ARG A 635 -8.67 5.16 30.63
N GLU A 636 -7.56 4.88 29.96
CA GLU A 636 -7.55 4.60 28.52
C GLU A 636 -8.38 3.33 28.24
N LEU A 637 -9.47 3.50 27.48
CA LEU A 637 -10.46 2.47 27.19
C LEU A 637 -10.73 2.39 25.69
N TYR A 638 -10.74 1.17 25.15
CA TYR A 638 -11.11 0.91 23.77
C TYR A 638 -12.18 -0.16 23.67
N ASN A 639 -13.08 -0.03 22.69
CA ASN A 639 -14.02 -1.06 22.28
C ASN A 639 -13.68 -1.50 20.86
N VAL A 640 -13.35 -2.78 20.66
CA VAL A 640 -12.83 -3.29 19.39
C VAL A 640 -13.59 -4.51 18.87
N GLY A 641 -13.50 -4.70 17.56
CA GLY A 641 -14.18 -5.77 16.84
C GLY A 641 -15.70 -5.73 16.97
N ASP A 642 -16.31 -6.90 16.98
CA ASP A 642 -17.76 -7.07 16.99
C ASP A 642 -18.48 -6.44 18.18
N SER A 643 -17.78 -6.24 19.32
CA SER A 643 -18.32 -5.52 20.48
C SER A 643 -18.53 -4.04 20.18
N SER A 644 -17.70 -3.44 19.34
CA SER A 644 -17.93 -2.08 18.85
C SER A 644 -18.97 -2.08 17.74
N ARG A 645 -18.79 -2.98 16.77
CA ARG A 645 -19.64 -3.04 15.58
C ARG A 645 -19.50 -4.39 14.90
N VAL A 646 -20.60 -5.12 14.81
CA VAL A 646 -20.65 -6.45 14.15
C VAL A 646 -20.19 -6.35 12.70
N HIS A 647 -19.19 -7.14 12.33
CA HIS A 647 -18.63 -7.23 10.97
C HIS A 647 -18.06 -8.62 10.67
N ASN A 648 -17.27 -8.74 9.60
CA ASN A 648 -16.54 -9.95 9.26
C ASN A 648 -15.17 -10.05 9.97
N ILE A 649 -14.51 -11.20 9.84
CA ILE A 649 -13.22 -11.52 10.47
C ILE A 649 -12.16 -10.44 10.16
N MET A 650 -12.11 -9.91 8.93
CA MET A 650 -11.12 -8.92 8.53
C MET A 650 -11.22 -7.66 9.39
N TYR A 651 -12.40 -7.06 9.52
CA TYR A 651 -12.55 -5.82 10.27
C TYR A 651 -12.35 -6.03 11.77
N ALA A 652 -12.75 -7.19 12.31
CA ALA A 652 -12.46 -7.53 13.71
C ALA A 652 -10.95 -7.55 14.01
N ILE A 653 -10.15 -8.11 13.10
CA ILE A 653 -8.69 -8.15 13.21
C ILE A 653 -8.08 -6.77 12.93
N TRP A 654 -8.53 -6.08 11.88
CA TRP A 654 -7.94 -4.81 11.45
C TRP A 654 -8.17 -3.68 12.46
N ASP A 655 -9.39 -3.56 12.99
CA ASP A 655 -9.70 -2.55 14.00
C ASP A 655 -8.90 -2.81 15.28
N ALA A 656 -8.78 -4.07 15.70
CA ALA A 656 -7.97 -4.47 16.85
C ALA A 656 -6.47 -4.21 16.63
N TYR A 657 -5.96 -4.53 15.44
CA TYR A 657 -4.57 -4.25 15.05
C TYR A 657 -4.26 -2.76 15.11
N GLU A 658 -5.15 -1.94 14.55
CA GLU A 658 -5.01 -0.49 14.52
C GLU A 658 -5.01 0.11 15.92
N VAL A 659 -5.90 -0.32 16.79
CA VAL A 659 -5.91 0.15 18.18
C VAL A 659 -4.65 -0.32 18.91
N ALA A 660 -4.32 -1.60 18.85
CA ALA A 660 -3.21 -2.17 19.60
C ALA A 660 -1.85 -1.60 19.16
N ARG A 661 -1.65 -1.36 17.86
CA ARG A 661 -0.41 -0.77 17.37
C ARG A 661 -0.22 0.68 17.83
N ASN A 662 -1.31 1.35 18.19
CA ASN A 662 -1.34 2.75 18.60
C ASN A 662 -1.62 2.94 20.09
N ILE A 663 -1.67 1.87 20.90
CA ILE A 663 -1.67 2.00 22.36
C ILE A 663 -0.42 2.81 22.72
N LYS A 664 -0.66 4.02 23.23
CA LYS A 664 0.39 4.97 23.51
C LYS A 664 1.20 4.39 24.66
N GLY A 665 2.49 4.12 24.47
CA GLY A 665 3.40 4.28 25.61
C GLY A 665 3.25 5.73 26.06
N GLU A 666 3.14 6.03 27.35
CA GLU A 666 3.24 7.43 27.76
C GLU A 666 4.62 7.95 27.32
N THR A 667 4.67 8.66 26.19
CA THR A 667 5.57 9.81 26.06
C THR A 667 5.00 10.84 27.01
N GLY A 668 5.82 11.43 27.87
CA GLY A 668 5.43 12.48 28.82
C GLY A 668 4.96 13.77 28.13
N MET A 669 3.93 13.71 27.30
CA MET A 669 3.25 14.86 26.70
C MET A 669 1.76 14.71 27.00
N LYS A 670 1.40 15.10 28.22
CA LYS A 670 0.02 15.49 28.57
C LYS A 670 -0.45 16.53 27.54
N LYS A 671 -1.51 16.22 26.80
CA LYS A 671 -2.33 17.25 26.15
C LYS A 671 -2.96 18.12 27.24
N GLN A 672 -2.37 19.27 27.53
CA GLN A 672 -3.06 20.39 28.19
C GLN A 672 -3.81 21.20 27.12
N TYR A 673 -5.01 20.77 26.73
CA TYR A 673 -5.97 21.65 26.04
C TYR A 673 -7.39 21.21 26.35
N GLU A 674 -7.77 21.31 27.62
CA GLU A 674 -9.17 21.57 28.00
C GLU A 674 -9.21 22.97 28.61
N HIS A 675 -10.32 23.68 28.38
CA HIS A 675 -10.56 25.12 28.60
C HIS A 675 -10.19 26.02 27.40
N LEU A 676 -11.09 26.08 26.41
CA LEU A 676 -11.66 27.34 25.90
C LEU A 676 -12.70 27.04 24.82
N ILE A 677 -13.97 26.99 25.23
CA ILE A 677 -15.10 27.22 24.33
C ILE A 677 -15.22 28.74 24.19
N ILE A 678 -14.95 29.28 23.01
CA ILE A 678 -15.51 30.56 22.56
C ILE A 678 -16.17 30.34 21.19
N LYS A 679 -17.39 30.86 21.09
CA LYS A 679 -18.39 30.65 20.05
C LYS A 679 -17.95 31.20 18.68
N GLY A 680 -18.22 30.44 17.61
CA GLY A 680 -18.72 31.06 16.37
C GLY A 680 -17.98 30.90 15.04
N ILE A 681 -17.21 29.84 14.76
CA ILE A 681 -16.70 29.56 13.39
C ILE A 681 -16.82 28.07 13.03
N ARG A 682 -17.31 27.78 11.81
CA ARG A 682 -17.58 26.45 11.22
C ARG A 682 -16.32 25.81 10.60
N TRP A 683 -16.26 24.49 10.59
CA TRP A 683 -15.30 23.68 9.84
C TRP A 683 -15.59 23.68 8.33
N VAL A 684 -14.53 23.62 7.51
CA VAL A 684 -14.56 23.27 6.09
C VAL A 684 -13.63 22.07 5.90
N ASP A 685 -14.11 20.99 5.28
CA ASP A 685 -13.50 19.64 5.29
C ASP A 685 -12.32 19.43 4.31
N SER A 686 -11.78 20.48 3.67
CA SER A 686 -10.53 20.39 2.88
C SER A 686 -10.01 21.76 2.43
N LEU A 687 -8.69 21.90 2.29
CA LEU A 687 -8.07 22.84 1.34
C LEU A 687 -7.24 22.04 0.31
N PRO A 688 -7.09 22.54 -0.93
CA PRO A 688 -6.61 21.79 -2.10
C PRO A 688 -5.09 21.63 -2.13
N ASP A 689 -4.62 20.71 -2.98
CA ASP A 689 -3.22 20.52 -3.38
C ASP A 689 -2.47 21.84 -3.59
N HIS A 690 -1.19 21.86 -3.19
CA HIS A 690 -0.26 22.89 -3.66
C HIS A 690 1.07 22.26 -4.10
N GLU A 691 1.27 22.27 -5.42
CA GLU A 691 2.57 22.27 -6.08
C GLU A 691 3.41 23.46 -5.56
N GLY A 692 4.70 23.24 -5.30
CA GLY A 692 5.60 24.33 -4.89
C GLY A 692 7.06 23.98 -4.58
N SER A 693 7.50 22.72 -4.66
CA SER A 693 8.90 22.34 -4.39
C SER A 693 9.72 22.29 -5.69
N VAL A 694 10.47 23.35 -6.03
CA VAL A 694 11.34 23.38 -7.22
C VAL A 694 12.77 22.95 -6.87
N GLY A 695 13.20 21.80 -7.40
CA GLY A 695 14.48 21.65 -8.10
C GLY A 695 15.75 21.34 -7.30
N GLY A 696 16.16 20.07 -7.30
CA GLY A 696 17.56 19.67 -7.09
C GLY A 696 18.42 19.86 -8.35
N LYS A 697 19.50 20.64 -8.25
CA LYS A 697 20.82 20.53 -8.96
C LYS A 697 21.65 21.81 -8.75
N GLY A 698 22.89 21.69 -8.27
CA GLY A 698 23.79 22.79 -7.92
C GLY A 698 24.39 23.60 -9.07
N PHE A 699 24.84 24.84 -8.79
CA PHE A 699 25.37 25.83 -9.74
C PHE A 699 26.73 26.44 -9.29
N PRO A 700 27.54 27.03 -10.21
CA PRO A 700 28.84 27.64 -9.90
C PRO A 700 28.75 28.96 -9.13
N ILE A 701 29.70 29.23 -8.25
CA ILE A 701 29.79 30.48 -7.47
C ILE A 701 31.24 31.00 -7.51
N LEU A 702 31.43 32.31 -7.69
CA LEU A 702 32.75 32.95 -7.61
C LEU A 702 33.00 33.46 -6.18
N MET A 703 34.00 32.94 -5.48
CA MET A 703 34.39 33.36 -4.13
C MET A 703 35.86 33.80 -4.12
N ASN A 704 36.14 34.96 -3.52
CA ASN A 704 37.49 35.56 -3.39
C ASN A 704 38.27 35.71 -4.70
N GLY A 705 37.57 35.93 -5.82
CA GLY A 705 38.17 36.09 -7.14
C GLY A 705 38.37 34.79 -7.93
N GLU A 706 37.98 33.61 -7.41
CA GLU A 706 38.03 32.33 -8.14
C GLU A 706 36.68 31.58 -8.19
N LEU A 707 36.49 30.79 -9.26
CA LEU A 707 35.22 30.13 -9.64
C LEU A 707 35.11 28.69 -9.10
N VAL A 708 34.06 28.37 -8.33
CA VAL A 708 33.81 27.03 -7.76
C VAL A 708 32.54 26.42 -8.38
N PRO A 709 32.55 25.21 -8.99
CA PRO A 709 31.51 24.88 -9.98
C PRO A 709 30.20 24.18 -9.53
N GLN A 710 30.04 23.56 -8.34
CA GLN A 710 28.81 22.79 -7.99
C GLN A 710 28.50 22.64 -6.47
N ALA A 711 27.46 23.32 -5.93
CA ALA A 711 26.97 23.18 -4.53
C ALA A 711 25.43 22.98 -4.42
N ASN A 712 24.87 22.24 -3.41
CA ASN A 712 23.43 21.87 -3.27
C ASN A 712 22.78 22.30 -1.90
N ALA A 713 21.66 23.08 -1.84
CA ALA A 713 20.92 23.54 -0.61
C ALA A 713 19.37 23.84 -0.79
N TRP A 714 18.52 23.94 0.29
CA TRP A 714 17.00 24.13 0.33
C TRP A 714 16.44 25.07 1.49
N VAL A 715 15.25 25.74 1.42
CA VAL A 715 14.70 26.76 2.44
C VAL A 715 13.13 26.86 2.63
N CYS A 716 12.56 27.12 3.86
CA CYS A 716 11.09 27.37 4.19
C CYS A 716 10.78 28.36 5.41
N PRO A 717 9.73 29.27 5.41
CA PRO A 717 9.47 30.31 6.50
C PRO A 717 8.10 30.31 7.32
N THR A 718 7.98 30.94 8.55
CA THR A 718 6.74 31.13 9.42
C THR A 718 6.72 32.36 10.44
N VAL A 719 5.55 32.92 10.93
CA VAL A 719 5.41 34.20 11.75
C VAL A 719 4.40 34.20 12.98
N PHE A 720 4.65 34.97 14.08
CA PHE A 720 3.79 35.18 15.31
C PHE A 720 3.53 36.67 15.74
N GLN A 721 2.46 36.95 16.51
CA GLN A 721 2.11 38.29 17.08
C GLN A 721 1.72 38.23 18.59
N ILE A 722 2.03 39.25 19.41
CA ILE A 722 1.72 39.26 20.87
C ILE A 722 1.14 40.61 21.32
N THR A 723 -0.01 40.61 21.99
CA THR A 723 -0.73 41.83 22.43
C THR A 723 -1.14 41.73 23.91
N GLY A 724 -0.59 42.57 24.78
CA GLY A 724 -0.85 42.49 26.24
C GLY A 724 -0.22 41.27 26.92
N ARG A 725 -0.58 40.95 28.18
CA ARG A 725 -0.02 39.81 28.97
C ARG A 725 -0.32 38.38 28.43
N GLN A 726 -0.72 38.20 27.16
CA GLN A 726 -0.87 36.89 26.46
C GLN A 726 -0.53 37.00 24.95
N SER A 727 -0.15 35.87 24.31
CA SER A 727 0.25 35.76 22.88
C SER A 727 -0.88 35.24 21.95
N GLU A 728 -1.07 35.81 20.75
CA GLU A 728 -2.03 35.33 19.72
C GLU A 728 -1.41 35.26 18.29
N ILE A 729 -1.55 34.12 17.59
CA ILE A 729 -0.98 33.87 16.23
C ILE A 729 -1.85 34.50 15.12
N VAL A 730 -1.24 35.19 14.12
CA VAL A 730 -2.01 36.01 13.14
C VAL A 730 -1.89 35.61 11.64
N ALA A 731 -1.01 34.69 11.19
CA ALA A 731 -1.04 34.19 9.79
C ALA A 731 -0.53 32.74 9.61
N SER A 732 -1.19 31.94 8.76
CA SER A 732 -0.98 30.49 8.59
C SER A 732 -0.39 30.11 7.22
N GLY A 733 0.93 29.94 7.18
CA GLY A 733 1.61 28.92 6.37
C GLY A 733 2.11 27.85 7.36
N THR A 734 1.96 26.58 7.01
CA THR A 734 2.14 25.39 7.87
C THR A 734 3.27 25.50 8.91
N GLY A 735 2.95 25.51 10.23
CA GLY A 735 3.88 25.01 11.25
C GLY A 735 3.86 25.63 12.65
N ALA A 736 3.60 26.92 12.82
CA ALA A 736 3.91 27.57 14.09
C ALA A 736 2.69 27.72 15.02
N LYS A 737 2.24 26.61 15.62
CA LYS A 737 1.59 26.60 16.96
C LYS A 737 2.58 25.93 17.90
N ALA A 738 2.68 26.44 19.13
CA ALA A 738 3.57 26.04 20.22
C ALA A 738 3.42 24.58 20.71
N ASN A 739 3.35 23.62 19.79
CA ASN A 739 3.15 22.20 20.05
C ASN A 739 4.40 21.40 19.67
N PRO A 740 4.69 20.33 20.42
CA PRO A 740 5.83 19.47 20.15
C PRO A 740 5.73 18.81 18.77
N HIS A 741 6.81 18.89 17.97
CA HIS A 741 6.90 18.24 16.66
C HIS A 741 8.31 17.66 16.40
N ILE A 742 8.45 16.88 15.32
CA ILE A 742 9.66 16.17 14.89
C ILE A 742 9.82 16.37 13.38
N HIS A 743 11.03 16.59 12.89
CA HIS A 743 11.34 16.81 11.46
C HIS A 743 12.08 15.61 10.83
N GLU A 744 12.04 15.49 9.49
CA GLU A 744 12.55 14.32 8.72
C GLU A 744 13.87 14.56 7.94
N GLY A 745 14.52 15.73 8.05
CA GLY A 745 15.87 15.94 7.50
C GLY A 745 16.96 15.40 8.43
N ASP A 746 18.16 15.12 7.93
CA ASP A 746 19.26 14.58 8.76
C ASP A 746 19.70 15.60 9.85
N GLU A 747 19.50 16.90 9.61
CA GLU A 747 19.74 18.03 10.52
C GLU A 747 18.74 19.19 10.30
N MET A 748 18.32 19.90 11.37
CA MET A 748 17.47 21.11 11.30
C MET A 748 18.06 22.26 12.13
N TYR A 749 17.99 23.47 11.56
CA TYR A 749 18.33 24.72 12.24
C TYR A 749 17.08 25.60 12.38
N LEU A 750 16.82 26.09 13.60
CA LEU A 750 15.74 27.03 13.92
C LEU A 750 16.32 28.40 14.25
N ILE A 751 15.84 29.45 13.58
CA ILE A 751 16.27 30.84 13.77
C ILE A 751 15.10 31.68 14.31
N LEU A 752 15.33 32.47 15.37
CA LEU A 752 14.34 33.35 16.01
C LEU A 752 14.78 34.83 15.90
N GLY A 753 14.02 35.63 15.16
CA GLY A 753 14.27 37.07 14.91
C GLY A 753 13.53 38.04 15.86
N GLU A 754 13.88 39.34 15.82
CA GLU A 754 13.52 40.38 16.83
C GLU A 754 12.50 41.46 16.41
N LYS A 755 11.72 41.95 17.42
CA LYS A 755 11.65 43.38 17.82
C LYS A 755 11.14 43.54 19.27
N GLY A 756 12.03 43.49 20.28
CA GLY A 756 11.79 43.73 21.73
C GLY A 756 12.22 42.55 22.65
N ASP A 757 12.47 42.78 23.96
CA ASP A 757 12.93 41.76 24.93
C ASP A 757 11.90 40.62 25.08
N VAL A 758 12.12 39.51 24.36
CA VAL A 758 11.33 38.29 24.47
C VAL A 758 12.20 37.13 24.91
N GLU A 759 11.85 36.53 26.03
CA GLU A 759 12.38 35.25 26.50
C GLU A 759 11.48 34.14 25.98
N PHE A 760 12.07 33.12 25.37
CA PHE A 760 11.44 31.92 24.86
C PHE A 760 11.86 30.71 25.69
N CYS A 761 10.88 29.92 26.11
CA CYS A 761 11.08 28.59 26.66
C CYS A 761 11.06 27.57 25.52
N ILE A 762 12.18 26.88 25.34
CA ILE A 762 12.29 25.73 24.45
C ILE A 762 12.42 24.46 25.26
N THR A 763 11.66 23.44 24.88
CA THR A 763 11.73 22.10 25.46
C THR A 763 12.36 21.19 24.42
N LEU A 764 13.46 20.51 24.78
CA LEU A 764 14.15 19.54 23.94
C LEU A 764 14.15 18.21 24.71
N GLY A 765 13.31 17.25 24.30
CA GLY A 765 13.07 16.06 25.13
C GLY A 765 12.44 16.42 26.48
N ASP A 766 13.06 16.00 27.59
CA ASP A 766 12.58 16.27 28.96
C ASP A 766 13.19 17.53 29.60
N ASP A 767 14.19 18.12 28.94
CA ASP A 767 14.92 19.29 29.45
C ASP A 767 14.33 20.59 28.89
N THR A 768 14.27 21.63 29.73
CA THR A 768 13.70 22.93 29.40
C THR A 768 14.75 24.03 29.53
N TYR A 769 14.86 24.84 28.49
CA TYR A 769 15.81 25.94 28.41
C TYR A 769 15.06 27.25 28.15
N TYR A 770 15.57 28.34 28.71
CA TYR A 770 15.03 29.68 28.53
C TYR A 770 16.05 30.50 27.75
N LEU A 771 15.63 31.04 26.61
CA LEU A 771 16.46 31.69 25.61
C LEU A 771 15.90 33.08 25.34
N GLU A 772 16.69 34.11 25.57
CA GLU A 772 16.32 35.46 25.17
C GLU A 772 16.66 35.66 23.68
N SER A 773 15.73 36.25 22.95
CA SER A 773 15.95 36.66 21.54
C SER A 773 17.05 37.72 21.44
N PRO A 774 17.84 37.74 20.35
CA PRO A 774 17.86 36.81 19.22
C PRO A 774 18.63 35.52 19.53
N SER A 775 18.14 34.38 19.02
CA SER A 775 18.71 33.06 19.32
C SER A 775 18.51 32.07 18.16
N ALA A 776 19.43 31.12 18.01
CA ALA A 776 19.35 30.02 17.05
C ALA A 776 19.68 28.69 17.73
N VAL A 777 19.01 27.60 17.31
CA VAL A 777 19.12 26.29 17.95
C VAL A 777 19.26 25.18 16.90
N TYR A 778 20.25 24.31 17.09
CA TYR A 778 20.41 23.06 16.34
C TYR A 778 19.55 21.96 16.98
N ILE A 779 18.77 21.27 16.15
CA ILE A 779 17.89 20.19 16.61
C ILE A 779 18.17 18.93 15.78
N PRO A 780 18.77 17.88 16.37
CA PRO A 780 19.08 16.66 15.65
C PRO A 780 17.80 15.94 15.20
N ALA A 781 17.92 15.19 14.10
CA ALA A 781 16.82 14.42 13.54
C ALA A 781 16.16 13.52 14.60
N GLY A 782 14.83 13.51 14.64
CA GLY A 782 14.07 12.66 15.56
C GLY A 782 13.91 13.17 17.00
N LEU A 783 14.51 14.31 17.39
CA LEU A 783 14.38 14.86 18.74
C LEU A 783 13.08 15.68 18.90
N PRO A 784 12.15 15.29 19.81
CA PRO A 784 10.92 16.04 20.03
C PRO A 784 11.20 17.40 20.67
N HIS A 785 10.63 18.46 20.11
CA HIS A 785 10.88 19.82 20.60
C HIS A 785 9.66 20.74 20.50
N SER A 786 9.56 21.70 21.40
CA SER A 786 8.51 22.74 21.41
C SER A 786 9.05 24.10 21.81
N ILE A 787 8.55 25.18 21.21
CA ILE A 787 8.98 26.56 21.50
C ILE A 787 7.77 27.40 21.91
N ARG A 788 7.91 28.18 22.99
CA ARG A 788 6.89 29.13 23.45
C ARG A 788 7.53 30.38 24.10
N PRO A 789 6.94 31.57 23.98
CA PRO A 789 7.41 32.75 24.70
C PRO A 789 7.03 32.69 26.20
N THR A 790 7.92 33.16 27.10
CA THR A 790 7.75 33.14 28.57
C THR A 790 7.88 34.50 29.25
N ARG A 791 8.61 35.46 28.66
CA ARG A 791 8.63 36.86 29.11
C ARG A 791 8.64 37.75 27.89
N PHE A 792 7.84 38.80 27.86
CA PHE A 792 7.82 39.77 26.76
C PHE A 792 7.28 41.12 27.23
N THR A 793 7.69 42.20 26.56
CA THR A 793 7.12 43.54 26.74
C THR A 793 5.87 43.71 25.88
N GLU A 794 4.97 44.63 26.23
CA GLU A 794 3.70 44.82 25.50
C GLU A 794 3.96 45.50 24.13
N GLY A 795 3.47 44.90 23.02
CA GLY A 795 3.62 45.45 21.65
C GLY A 795 4.67 44.77 20.75
N THR A 796 5.01 43.51 21.02
CA THR A 796 6.18 42.79 20.46
C THR A 796 5.76 41.71 19.43
N TYR A 797 6.50 41.52 18.33
CA TYR A 797 6.23 40.53 17.24
C TYR A 797 7.48 39.65 16.98
N GLY A 798 7.33 38.41 16.50
CA GLY A 798 8.48 37.53 16.19
C GLY A 798 8.23 36.53 15.04
N GLY A 799 9.24 36.29 14.19
CA GLY A 799 9.22 35.34 13.06
C GLY A 799 10.27 34.22 13.19
N SER A 800 10.14 33.15 12.39
CA SER A 800 11.09 32.01 12.34
C SER A 800 11.28 31.39 10.94
N CYS A 801 12.49 30.92 10.61
CA CYS A 801 12.84 30.20 9.38
C CYS A 801 13.48 28.82 9.67
N GLN A 802 13.29 27.82 8.79
CA GLN A 802 13.81 26.45 8.92
C GLN A 802 14.68 26.02 7.72
N ILE A 803 15.83 25.41 7.99
CA ILE A 803 16.83 24.95 6.99
C ILE A 803 17.21 23.48 7.23
N TYR A 804 17.35 22.69 6.15
CA TYR A 804 17.61 21.23 6.17
C TYR A 804 18.88 20.82 5.40
N LEU A 805 19.71 19.95 5.99
CA LEU A 805 20.95 19.40 5.38
C LEU A 805 20.94 17.84 5.38
N SER A 806 21.72 17.19 4.49
CA SER A 806 21.81 15.72 4.36
C SER A 806 23.24 15.16 4.54
N ARG A 807 23.35 13.97 5.13
CA ARG A 807 24.59 13.32 5.66
C ARG A 807 25.54 12.64 4.66
N ASP A 808 25.34 12.73 3.34
CA ASP A 808 26.25 12.11 2.35
C ASP A 808 27.57 12.88 2.14
N TYR A 809 28.23 13.26 3.24
CA TYR A 809 29.60 13.76 3.25
C TYR A 809 30.55 12.65 3.75
N VAL A 810 31.36 12.09 2.85
CA VAL A 810 32.49 11.23 3.23
C VAL A 810 33.78 11.72 2.57
N THR A 811 34.68 12.25 3.41
CA THR A 811 36.09 12.49 3.15
C THR A 811 36.83 11.18 2.86
N LYS A 812 37.63 11.10 1.78
CA LYS A 812 38.54 9.95 1.52
C LYS A 812 39.89 10.09 2.26
N PRO A 813 40.57 8.96 2.57
CA PRO A 813 41.52 8.84 3.70
C PRO A 813 42.96 9.30 3.40
N VAL A 814 43.66 9.67 4.48
CA VAL A 814 45.10 10.01 4.54
C VAL A 814 45.93 8.76 4.86
N PRO A 815 47.10 8.56 4.22
CA PRO A 815 48.25 8.08 4.98
C PRO A 815 49.61 8.71 4.57
N GLU A 816 50.49 8.98 5.55
CA GLU A 816 51.56 8.03 5.92
C GLU A 816 52.43 8.47 7.11
N HIS A 817 52.43 9.73 7.56
CA HIS A 817 53.27 10.11 8.72
C HIS A 817 52.51 10.91 9.80
N PRO A 818 52.33 10.33 11.01
CA PRO A 818 51.62 10.96 12.10
C PRO A 818 52.54 11.91 12.88
N MET A 819 52.02 13.07 13.29
CA MET A 819 52.59 13.81 14.43
C MET A 819 51.58 13.84 15.57
N ARG A 820 51.90 13.08 16.63
CA ARG A 820 51.40 13.25 17.99
C ARG A 820 52.19 14.37 18.67
N ILE A 821 51.51 15.30 19.32
CA ILE A 821 51.92 15.99 20.58
C ILE A 821 50.58 16.29 21.30
N GLU A 822 50.13 15.49 22.26
CA GLU A 822 50.47 15.40 23.70
C GLU A 822 49.79 16.45 24.60
N ASN A 823 48.82 15.93 25.37
CA ASN A 823 48.26 16.41 26.64
C ASN A 823 47.39 17.68 26.66
N THR A 824 46.07 17.47 26.61
CA THR A 824 45.18 17.99 27.68
C THR A 824 44.01 17.03 27.89
N GLU A 825 43.68 16.84 29.16
CA GLU A 825 42.91 15.72 29.70
C GLU A 825 41.41 15.79 29.38
N HIS A 826 40.82 14.60 29.31
CA HIS A 826 39.43 14.35 28.95
C HIS A 826 38.41 14.88 29.97
N LEU A 827 37.28 15.36 29.47
CA LEU A 827 35.99 14.82 29.92
C LEU A 827 35.04 14.72 28.72
N ILE A 828 34.71 13.49 28.35
CA ILE A 828 33.73 13.14 27.31
C ILE A 828 32.36 13.06 27.99
N VAL A 829 31.42 13.92 27.57
CA VAL A 829 29.96 13.67 27.64
C VAL A 829 29.30 14.32 26.42
N GLY A 830 29.04 13.51 25.38
CA GLY A 830 28.03 13.67 24.31
C GLY A 830 27.84 15.03 23.60
N ASP A 831 28.53 15.20 22.48
CA ASP A 831 28.29 16.02 21.27
C ASP A 831 27.06 16.97 21.15
N ILE A 832 26.96 18.03 21.97
CA ILE A 832 26.18 19.24 21.64
C ILE A 832 27.09 20.47 21.82
N GLN A 833 27.18 21.34 20.79
CA GLN A 833 27.82 22.66 20.88
C GLN A 833 26.81 23.78 20.61
N TRP A 834 26.84 24.84 21.43
CA TRP A 834 25.94 25.99 21.39
C TRP A 834 26.52 27.12 20.53
N VAL A 835 25.69 27.80 19.72
CA VAL A 835 26.03 29.06 19.05
C VAL A 835 24.92 30.10 19.29
N LYS A 836 25.30 31.33 19.67
CA LYS A 836 24.37 32.43 19.99
C LYS A 836 24.13 33.32 18.75
N SER A 837 22.91 33.27 18.21
CA SER A 837 22.26 34.24 17.29
C SER A 837 22.62 34.23 15.79
N LEU A 838 21.61 34.61 14.99
CA LEU A 838 21.55 34.71 13.52
C LEU A 838 20.35 35.65 13.14
N PRO A 839 20.56 36.91 12.68
CA PRO A 839 19.51 37.91 12.40
C PRO A 839 19.10 38.09 10.90
N ASP A 840 17.79 38.34 10.69
CA ASP A 840 17.02 38.53 9.44
C ASP A 840 17.15 39.90 8.73
N HIS A 841 16.56 39.99 7.53
CA HIS A 841 15.69 41.11 7.07
C HIS A 841 14.77 40.67 5.90
N GLU A 842 14.05 41.51 5.11
CA GLU A 842 12.88 41.08 4.28
C GLU A 842 12.41 41.82 2.98
N GLY A 843 12.67 41.34 1.76
CA GLY A 843 11.88 41.81 0.59
C GLY A 843 12.16 41.05 -0.71
N SER A 844 12.13 39.72 -0.72
CA SER A 844 11.54 38.81 0.29
C SER A 844 12.59 37.89 0.89
N VAL A 845 12.66 37.86 2.23
CA VAL A 845 13.88 37.83 3.05
C VAL A 845 14.90 38.85 2.60
N GLY A 846 15.77 39.26 3.47
CA GLY A 846 16.35 40.54 3.34
C GLY A 846 17.49 40.81 4.24
N ASP A 847 18.03 41.99 3.97
CA ASP A 847 19.23 42.62 4.48
C ASP A 847 19.60 42.13 5.82
N LYS A 848 20.31 41.06 5.70
CA LYS A 848 21.62 41.12 6.23
C LYS A 848 21.55 40.78 7.75
N GLY A 849 21.65 39.52 8.23
CA GLY A 849 22.42 38.34 7.78
C GLY A 849 23.13 37.52 8.87
N PHE A 850 23.75 36.43 8.43
CA PHE A 850 23.82 35.22 9.23
C PHE A 850 25.21 34.58 9.30
N PRO A 851 25.65 34.06 10.47
CA PRO A 851 26.74 33.10 10.56
C PRO A 851 26.64 31.88 9.63
N ILE A 852 27.64 31.68 8.77
CA ILE A 852 27.83 30.44 7.99
C ILE A 852 29.11 29.76 8.47
N LEU A 853 29.01 28.51 8.91
CA LEU A 853 30.19 27.69 9.24
C LEU A 853 30.64 26.96 7.96
N MET A 854 31.78 27.36 7.40
CA MET A 854 32.37 26.72 6.21
C MET A 854 33.76 26.17 6.59
N ASN A 855 33.97 24.86 6.39
CA ASN A 855 35.23 24.14 6.67
C ASN A 855 35.71 24.10 8.14
N GLY A 856 34.80 24.24 9.12
CA GLY A 856 35.15 24.17 10.55
C GLY A 856 35.35 25.52 11.24
N ASP A 857 35.25 26.64 10.50
CA ASP A 857 35.27 28.00 11.03
C ASP A 857 33.92 28.72 10.86
N LEU A 858 33.45 29.39 11.92
CA LEU A 858 32.24 30.22 11.95
C LEU A 858 32.50 31.58 11.27
N VAL A 859 31.78 31.93 10.19
CA VAL A 859 31.80 33.30 9.64
C VAL A 859 30.51 34.02 10.02
N PRO A 860 30.49 34.90 11.04
CA PRO A 860 29.29 35.20 11.81
C PRO A 860 28.25 36.23 11.33
N GLU A 861 28.29 36.87 10.15
CA GLU A 861 27.35 38.01 9.85
C GLU A 861 27.09 38.27 8.35
N ALA A 862 26.75 37.27 7.51
CA ALA A 862 26.59 37.46 6.06
C ALA A 862 25.21 37.91 5.62
N ASN A 863 25.16 39.06 4.97
CA ASN A 863 24.06 39.94 5.17
C ASN A 863 23.36 40.24 3.76
N ALA A 864 22.10 39.86 3.36
CA ALA A 864 21.48 40.19 2.01
C ALA A 864 19.90 40.05 1.80
N TRP A 865 19.25 40.80 0.84
CA TRP A 865 17.87 40.56 0.22
C TRP A 865 17.89 40.15 -1.29
N VAL A 866 16.80 39.57 -1.87
CA VAL A 866 16.71 39.12 -3.30
C VAL A 866 15.29 39.28 -3.99
N CYS A 867 15.22 39.70 -5.28
CA CYS A 867 14.02 39.94 -6.15
C CYS A 867 14.24 39.71 -7.70
N PRO A 868 13.57 38.78 -8.44
CA PRO A 868 13.88 38.43 -9.86
C PRO A 868 13.04 39.08 -11.04
N THR A 869 13.52 39.10 -12.31
CA THR A 869 12.89 39.66 -13.58
C THR A 869 13.39 39.00 -14.93
N LEU A 870 12.69 39.07 -16.10
CA LEU A 870 13.04 38.37 -17.39
C LEU A 870 12.95 39.21 -18.72
N PHE A 871 13.84 39.01 -19.74
CA PHE A 871 13.91 39.76 -21.03
C PHE A 871 14.02 38.93 -22.35
N LEU A 872 13.59 39.50 -23.51
CA LEU A 872 13.53 38.82 -24.84
C LEU A 872 13.82 39.76 -26.05
N ALA A 873 14.60 39.34 -27.06
CA ALA A 873 14.91 40.15 -28.26
C ALA A 873 14.92 39.39 -29.61
N THR A 874 14.53 40.08 -30.70
CA THR A 874 14.49 39.56 -32.09
C THR A 874 15.14 40.52 -33.08
N GLU A 875 15.32 40.11 -34.35
CA GLU A 875 16.21 40.74 -35.34
C GLU A 875 16.11 42.25 -35.57
N ARG A 876 15.01 42.91 -35.23
CA ARG A 876 14.84 44.35 -35.43
C ARG A 876 14.33 45.12 -34.20
N GLN A 877 14.01 44.46 -33.07
CA GLN A 877 13.50 45.11 -31.84
C GLN A 877 13.56 44.21 -30.59
N VAL A 878 13.53 44.86 -29.43
CA VAL A 878 13.50 44.28 -28.07
C VAL A 878 12.07 44.25 -27.52
N LYS A 879 11.62 43.13 -26.94
CA LYS A 879 10.32 43.05 -26.24
C LYS A 879 10.44 42.32 -24.89
N ILE A 880 10.07 43.00 -23.81
CA ILE A 880 9.96 42.45 -22.45
C ILE A 880 8.77 41.50 -22.40
N VAL A 881 8.93 40.30 -21.84
CA VAL A 881 7.86 39.30 -21.88
C VAL A 881 7.05 39.21 -20.60
N GLU A 882 7.61 39.44 -19.41
CA GLU A 882 6.77 39.70 -18.24
C GLU A 882 7.52 40.31 -17.05
N ALA A 883 6.74 41.07 -16.28
CA ALA A 883 7.18 42.03 -15.31
C ALA A 883 6.33 41.88 -14.04
N GLY A 884 6.99 41.71 -12.90
CA GLY A 884 6.62 42.45 -11.69
C GLY A 884 7.24 43.86 -11.77
N THR A 885 6.83 44.61 -12.80
CA THR A 885 7.29 45.95 -13.27
C THR A 885 8.66 46.01 -14.00
N GLY A 886 8.64 46.39 -15.30
CA GLY A 886 9.73 46.16 -16.27
C GLY A 886 10.50 47.42 -16.74
N PRO A 887 11.47 47.28 -17.65
CA PRO A 887 12.30 48.38 -18.14
C PRO A 887 11.60 49.14 -19.28
N LYS A 888 10.57 49.88 -18.91
CA LYS A 888 10.45 51.30 -19.29
C LYS A 888 10.54 52.04 -17.95
N ALA A 889 11.69 52.64 -17.65
CA ALA A 889 11.94 54.03 -18.02
C ALA A 889 10.94 55.04 -17.43
N ASN A 890 10.18 54.65 -16.40
CA ASN A 890 9.74 55.62 -15.41
C ASN A 890 10.80 55.67 -14.32
N PRO A 891 11.43 56.84 -14.13
CA PRO A 891 12.28 57.08 -12.99
C PRO A 891 11.50 56.71 -11.73
N HIS A 892 12.07 55.81 -10.95
CA HIS A 892 11.53 55.43 -9.66
C HIS A 892 12.63 55.46 -8.63
N THR A 893 12.23 55.45 -7.37
CA THR A 893 13.08 55.50 -6.19
C THR A 893 12.59 54.43 -5.24
N HIS A 894 13.48 53.60 -4.70
CA HIS A 894 13.14 52.72 -3.59
C HIS A 894 13.42 53.43 -2.26
N GLU A 895 12.52 53.23 -1.30
CA GLU A 895 12.56 53.90 0.01
C GLU A 895 13.24 53.06 1.12
N GLY A 896 13.70 51.82 0.83
CA GLY A 896 14.56 51.00 1.70
C GLY A 896 15.78 50.39 0.96
N ASP A 897 16.95 50.46 1.60
CA ASP A 897 18.30 49.83 1.40
C ASP A 897 18.97 49.73 -0.01
N GLU A 898 20.32 49.54 -0.09
CA GLU A 898 21.11 49.59 -1.36
C GLU A 898 20.79 48.42 -2.30
N MET A 899 20.91 48.53 -3.64
CA MET A 899 20.43 47.51 -4.60
C MET A 899 21.49 47.05 -5.62
N TYR A 900 21.58 45.75 -5.95
CA TYR A 900 22.42 45.12 -6.99
C TYR A 900 21.55 44.41 -8.03
N LEU A 901 21.65 44.77 -9.30
CA LEU A 901 20.93 44.15 -10.43
C LEU A 901 21.86 43.22 -11.21
N ILE A 902 21.65 41.90 -11.17
CA ILE A 902 22.40 40.85 -11.88
C ILE A 902 21.66 40.44 -13.16
N LEU A 903 22.34 40.33 -14.32
CA LEU A 903 21.83 39.85 -15.61
C LEU A 903 22.56 38.56 -16.04
N GLY A 904 21.81 37.48 -16.25
CA GLY A 904 22.32 36.11 -16.18
C GLY A 904 22.71 35.40 -17.48
N ASP A 905 22.84 36.07 -18.64
CA ASP A 905 23.20 35.40 -19.91
C ASP A 905 24.22 36.18 -20.77
N GLU A 906 25.19 35.48 -21.38
CA GLU A 906 26.38 36.07 -22.06
C GLU A 906 26.10 36.71 -23.44
N ASP A 907 26.59 37.95 -23.63
CA ASP A 907 26.60 38.78 -24.84
C ASP A 907 25.22 39.08 -25.45
N VAL A 908 24.12 38.82 -24.74
CA VAL A 908 22.76 38.89 -25.30
C VAL A 908 22.23 40.33 -25.41
N VAL A 909 22.68 41.24 -24.55
CA VAL A 909 22.05 42.56 -24.40
C VAL A 909 23.06 43.66 -24.04
N GLU A 910 22.99 44.80 -24.72
CA GLU A 910 23.54 46.08 -24.28
C GLU A 910 22.41 46.96 -23.68
N PHE A 911 22.66 47.65 -22.57
CA PHE A 911 21.70 48.51 -21.87
C PHE A 911 22.30 49.88 -21.54
N GLN A 912 21.47 50.93 -21.56
CA GLN A 912 21.73 52.19 -20.87
C GLN A 912 21.08 52.25 -19.49
N ILE A 913 21.81 52.74 -18.50
CA ILE A 913 21.29 53.09 -17.19
C ILE A 913 21.41 54.60 -16.98
N THR A 914 20.31 55.25 -16.59
CA THR A 914 20.26 56.67 -16.19
C THR A 914 20.10 56.76 -14.68
N LEU A 915 21.02 57.43 -14.02
CA LEU A 915 21.06 57.65 -12.57
C LEU A 915 21.01 59.17 -12.34
N GLY A 916 19.94 59.70 -11.74
CA GLY A 916 19.73 61.14 -11.67
C GLY A 916 19.64 61.79 -13.06
N ASN A 917 20.59 62.66 -13.41
CA ASN A 917 20.64 63.34 -14.73
C ASN A 917 21.64 62.73 -15.72
N ASP A 918 22.45 61.72 -15.33
CA ASP A 918 23.56 61.17 -16.12
C ASP A 918 23.25 59.75 -16.63
N THR A 919 23.71 59.39 -17.85
CA THR A 919 23.39 58.11 -18.53
C THR A 919 24.63 57.36 -19.04
N TYR A 920 24.67 56.04 -18.87
CA TYR A 920 25.81 55.14 -19.17
C TYR A 920 25.39 53.90 -19.98
N ASP A 921 26.23 53.40 -20.90
CA ASP A 921 26.03 52.16 -21.70
C ASP A 921 26.74 50.91 -21.08
N LEU A 922 26.11 49.73 -21.12
CA LEU A 922 26.51 48.45 -20.47
C LEU A 922 26.22 47.23 -21.35
N THR A 923 26.85 46.05 -21.13
CA THR A 923 26.59 44.78 -21.87
C THR A 923 26.58 43.55 -20.93
N SER A 924 25.64 42.61 -21.13
CA SER A 924 25.43 41.37 -20.33
C SER A 924 26.50 40.30 -20.59
N PRO A 925 26.84 39.43 -19.60
CA PRO A 925 26.28 39.35 -18.26
C PRO A 925 26.94 40.41 -17.38
N CYS A 926 26.11 41.12 -16.62
CA CYS A 926 26.62 42.20 -15.77
C CYS A 926 25.80 42.34 -14.50
N ALA A 927 26.44 42.84 -13.45
CA ALA A 927 25.78 43.26 -12.22
C ALA A 927 25.99 44.77 -11.99
N VAL A 928 24.95 45.52 -11.57
CA VAL A 928 25.00 46.98 -11.38
C VAL A 928 24.45 47.38 -10.00
N TYR A 929 25.14 48.27 -9.29
CA TYR A 929 24.77 48.76 -7.96
C TYR A 929 24.05 50.13 -8.01
N ILE A 930 23.01 50.34 -7.20
CA ILE A 930 22.15 51.55 -7.19
C ILE A 930 21.85 52.00 -5.73
N PRO A 931 22.14 53.27 -5.36
CA PRO A 931 21.89 53.80 -4.00
C PRO A 931 20.42 54.15 -3.70
N ALA A 932 20.01 54.01 -2.43
CA ALA A 932 18.65 54.31 -1.95
C ALA A 932 18.23 55.78 -2.15
N GLY A 933 16.95 55.99 -2.50
CA GLY A 933 16.39 57.32 -2.77
C GLY A 933 16.88 58.01 -4.05
N LEU A 934 17.87 57.45 -4.78
CA LEU A 934 18.35 58.01 -6.04
C LEU A 934 17.39 57.65 -7.19
N PRO A 935 16.82 58.63 -7.92
CA PRO A 935 15.97 58.33 -9.06
C PRO A 935 16.79 57.65 -10.15
N HIS A 936 16.37 56.45 -10.55
CA HIS A 936 17.09 55.69 -11.57
C HIS A 936 16.13 55.05 -12.57
N SER A 937 16.68 54.76 -13.75
CA SER A 937 15.99 53.99 -14.77
C SER A 937 16.97 53.19 -15.62
N ILE A 938 16.55 52.01 -16.08
CA ILE A 938 17.33 51.17 -16.98
C ILE A 938 16.57 50.99 -18.29
N ARG A 939 17.30 51.04 -19.40
CA ARG A 939 16.78 50.90 -20.76
C ARG A 939 17.72 50.04 -21.57
N ALA A 940 17.22 49.01 -22.21
CA ALA A 940 18.04 48.23 -23.13
C ALA A 940 18.31 49.00 -24.45
N THR A 941 19.57 49.05 -24.90
CA THR A 941 20.03 49.85 -26.05
C THR A 941 20.42 49.04 -27.28
N LYS A 942 20.88 47.79 -27.12
CA LYS A 942 21.18 46.90 -28.24
C LYS A 942 21.02 45.45 -27.78
N PHE A 943 20.80 44.51 -28.68
CA PHE A 943 20.76 43.09 -28.35
C PHE A 943 21.49 42.32 -29.41
N THR A 944 22.06 41.19 -29.01
CA THR A 944 22.63 40.21 -29.94
C THR A 944 21.52 39.28 -30.39
N GLN A 945 21.33 39.21 -31.69
CA GLN A 945 20.23 38.49 -32.33
C GLN A 945 20.17 37.01 -31.91
N GLY A 946 18.96 36.54 -31.56
CA GLY A 946 18.64 35.12 -31.39
C GLY A 946 18.90 34.50 -30.01
N ARG A 947 19.12 35.31 -28.95
CA ARG A 947 19.35 34.83 -27.57
C ARG A 947 18.38 35.45 -26.54
N TYR A 948 18.17 34.75 -25.42
CA TYR A 948 17.26 35.07 -24.29
C TYR A 948 18.08 35.44 -23.03
N GLY A 949 17.50 36.14 -22.04
CA GLY A 949 18.20 36.39 -20.76
C GLY A 949 17.30 36.94 -19.62
N GLY A 950 17.67 36.66 -18.36
CA GLY A 950 16.95 37.11 -17.14
C GLY A 950 17.82 37.93 -16.17
N SER A 951 17.20 38.56 -15.17
CA SER A 951 17.87 39.36 -14.13
C SER A 951 17.35 39.15 -12.70
N CYS A 952 18.17 39.47 -11.69
CA CYS A 952 17.80 39.45 -10.28
C CYS A 952 18.36 40.67 -9.54
N GLN A 953 17.53 41.31 -8.74
CA GLN A 953 17.85 42.43 -7.87
C GLN A 953 18.15 41.91 -6.46
N ILE A 954 19.20 42.41 -5.82
CA ILE A 954 19.66 41.97 -4.51
C ILE A 954 19.88 43.22 -3.69
N TYR A 955 19.20 43.37 -2.57
CA TYR A 955 19.40 44.54 -1.72
C TYR A 955 20.45 44.23 -0.64
N LEU A 956 21.25 45.22 -0.26
CA LEU A 956 22.37 45.14 0.67
C LEU A 956 22.35 46.35 1.66
N ASP A 957 22.36 46.09 2.96
CA ASP A 957 22.66 47.04 4.05
C ASP A 957 24.10 47.61 3.93
N LYS A 958 24.23 48.92 4.21
CA LYS A 958 25.40 49.78 4.00
C LYS A 958 26.67 49.45 4.82
N ASN A 959 26.66 48.45 5.71
CA ASN A 959 27.78 48.20 6.65
C ASN A 959 28.51 46.83 6.54
N TYR A 960 28.27 45.98 5.53
CA TYR A 960 28.87 44.62 5.40
C TYR A 960 30.27 44.56 4.72
N VAL A 961 31.18 43.68 5.15
CA VAL A 961 32.54 43.46 4.56
C VAL A 961 32.86 41.97 4.40
N THR A 962 33.18 41.52 3.19
CA THR A 962 33.60 40.14 2.88
C THR A 962 35.11 39.94 3.11
N ARG A 963 35.53 38.77 3.64
CA ARG A 963 36.95 38.41 3.81
C ARG A 963 37.25 36.96 3.42
N PRO A 964 38.51 36.66 3.07
CA PRO A 964 38.86 35.54 2.20
C PRO A 964 39.22 34.27 3.00
N VAL A 965 38.82 33.10 2.48
CA VAL A 965 39.38 31.79 2.86
C VAL A 965 40.54 31.50 1.92
#